data_AF-A0A2H4TIT6-F1
#
_entry.id   AF-A0A2H4TIT6-F1
#
_cell.length_a   1.000
_cell.length_b   1.000
_cell.length_c   1.000
_cell.angle_alpha   90.00
_cell.angle_beta   90.00
_cell.angle_gamma   90.00
#
_symmetry.space_group_name_H-M   'P 1'
#
loop_
_entity.id
_entity.type
_entity.pdbx_description
1 polymer ?
#
loop_
_entity_poly.entity_id
_entity_poly.type
_entity_poly.pdbx_seq_one_letter_code
_entity_poly.pdbx_strand_id
1 'polypeptide(L)'
;DGVKKDILVVPEGVSTKLGENLQISSKRGTPHVQVVKSLILKDQAPNTPANTYITATGESISITIEKAISGQSMGSLIYQPGGCGEQNMMGLTMPVIATHYLDRTSQWHTVGIGLRQTAVTYIARGYNQQLAYRKGDGSYAAYIDRPSSTWLTAYVAKVFAMASNIVNIDQNVICSALRWLILNRQRSDGSYREDAPVISGGMTGNVGGHNSQASMTAFVLIALQEGRGICGGIPSFRNSIAKATAYLKAQLHALANPYAVAMVSYALANENALDKQVLLSKGSADGSNWPVGGSIYYGLEASAYALLAFVKAKDFQRAAPIVNWLNSQRRSGGGYGTTQATIMVFQAVAEYRIQVTDIKSVDMELTIRVEGMRPVVWTFNKNNAHLTRTEKIPSNREISITSKGSGEASVTVMTTYYAKPKERSTDCKNFELELLFEKEDRVTYHGASESYKLTISSRYLSTDRDATMSILDVSLLTGFVVDEADLKALSTGHGRLIQKFEMNKQLSERGSLILYLDKIPHQSKNKVTFRLHRVMDAGFLQPAAVTVYEYYSIENRCMKFYHPTRKEGALKKICHKEVCECAEENCSLQRKEKIDEALRNKKACEPTIDYVFKAVLLNEDEDLSLVSYTMRIEMSLKKGPEKDVVGRNRIFTSLISCEKALGLKKGTSYLIMGQTKDVQLDGRNGQYALGERTWVEHWPTKAESESSPQLKAKYDGMSSLQHDLLYGC
;
A
#
# COMPACT_ATOMS: atom_id res chain seq x y z
N ASP A 1 -32.47 -25.37 -15.16
CA ASP A 1 -31.78 -24.07 -15.23
C ASP A 1 -30.42 -24.21 -14.57
N GLY A 2 -29.35 -23.67 -15.15
CA GLY A 2 -27.98 -23.86 -14.67
C GLY A 2 -27.22 -22.53 -14.65
N VAL A 3 -26.69 -22.15 -13.49
CA VAL A 3 -25.96 -20.89 -13.32
C VAL A 3 -24.47 -21.17 -13.20
N LYS A 4 -23.68 -20.61 -14.13
CA LYS A 4 -22.21 -20.57 -14.08
C LYS A 4 -21.77 -19.26 -13.43
N LYS A 5 -20.90 -19.34 -12.43
CA LYS A 5 -20.21 -18.19 -11.84
C LYS A 5 -18.72 -18.48 -11.75
N ASP A 6 -17.91 -17.47 -11.97
CA ASP A 6 -16.46 -17.57 -11.85
C ASP A 6 -16.03 -17.31 -10.40
N ILE A 7 -15.08 -18.12 -9.91
CA ILE A 7 -14.46 -17.97 -8.58
C ILE A 7 -13.04 -17.49 -8.78
N LEU A 8 -12.69 -16.37 -8.15
CA LEU A 8 -11.33 -15.84 -8.16
C LEU A 8 -10.48 -16.61 -7.12
N VAL A 9 -9.48 -17.34 -7.61
CA VAL A 9 -8.51 -18.06 -6.76
C VAL A 9 -7.20 -17.29 -6.76
N VAL A 10 -6.78 -16.80 -5.60
CA VAL A 10 -5.57 -15.97 -5.43
C VAL A 10 -4.48 -16.78 -4.72
N PRO A 11 -3.21 -16.76 -5.20
CA PRO A 11 -2.10 -17.43 -4.53
C PRO A 11 -1.83 -16.93 -3.10
N GLU A 12 -1.19 -17.77 -2.28
CA GLU A 12 -0.75 -17.38 -0.93
C GLU A 12 0.37 -16.33 -0.98
N GLY A 13 0.37 -15.41 0.00
CA GLY A 13 1.33 -14.32 0.10
C GLY A 13 0.79 -12.96 -0.35
N VAL A 14 1.64 -11.94 -0.33
CA VAL A 14 1.32 -10.57 -0.72
C VAL A 14 1.94 -10.28 -2.09
N SER A 15 1.12 -9.89 -3.07
CA SER A 15 1.60 -9.47 -4.39
C SER A 15 2.58 -8.29 -4.23
N THR A 16 3.84 -8.55 -4.54
CA THR A 16 4.97 -7.64 -4.34
C THR A 16 5.61 -7.31 -5.69
N LYS A 17 5.99 -6.03 -5.84
CA LYS A 17 6.69 -5.52 -7.02
C LYS A 17 8.09 -5.11 -6.59
N LEU A 18 9.10 -5.64 -7.26
CA LEU A 18 10.50 -5.34 -6.99
C LEU A 18 11.19 -5.03 -8.32
N GLY A 19 11.93 -3.93 -8.39
CA GLY A 19 12.54 -3.51 -9.64
C GLY A 19 13.39 -2.28 -9.50
N GLU A 20 14.02 -1.91 -10.60
CA GLU A 20 14.83 -0.70 -10.72
C GLU A 20 14.41 0.11 -11.95
N ASN A 21 14.58 1.43 -11.84
CA ASN A 21 14.36 2.38 -12.93
C ASN A 21 15.72 2.85 -13.43
N LEU A 22 15.92 2.78 -14.74
CA LEU A 22 17.17 3.11 -15.41
C LEU A 22 16.91 4.25 -16.40
N GLN A 23 17.82 5.21 -16.43
CA GLN A 23 17.87 6.25 -17.46
C GLN A 23 18.98 5.90 -18.45
N ILE A 24 18.61 5.70 -19.72
CA ILE A 24 19.54 5.32 -20.77
C ILE A 24 19.66 6.49 -21.74
N SER A 25 20.79 7.18 -21.69
CA SER A 25 21.12 8.27 -22.61
C SER A 25 22.07 7.77 -23.71
N SER A 26 21.80 8.12 -24.96
CA SER A 26 22.71 7.87 -26.08
C SER A 26 23.02 9.17 -26.82
N LYS A 27 24.30 9.38 -27.14
CA LYS A 27 24.78 10.47 -28.01
C LYS A 27 25.24 9.86 -29.32
N ARG A 28 25.04 10.57 -30.44
CA ARG A 28 25.45 10.08 -31.77
C ARG A 28 26.92 9.66 -31.74
N GLY A 29 27.19 8.37 -31.98
CA GLY A 29 28.54 7.84 -32.20
C GLY A 29 29.00 6.74 -31.24
N THR A 30 28.39 6.57 -30.06
CA THR A 30 28.81 5.51 -29.10
C THR A 30 27.63 4.70 -28.56
N PRO A 31 27.61 3.36 -28.77
CA PRO A 31 26.63 2.50 -28.13
C PRO A 31 26.87 2.47 -26.62
N HIS A 32 25.81 2.66 -25.84
CA HIS A 32 25.88 2.50 -24.38
C HIS A 32 25.19 1.20 -23.96
N VAL A 33 25.87 0.38 -23.16
CA VAL A 33 25.39 -0.92 -22.69
C VAL A 33 25.17 -0.87 -21.18
N GLN A 34 23.94 -1.14 -20.76
CA GLN A 34 23.56 -1.28 -19.36
C GLN A 34 23.22 -2.75 -19.07
N VAL A 35 23.74 -3.29 -17.97
CA VAL A 35 23.46 -4.67 -17.54
C VAL A 35 22.66 -4.64 -16.26
N VAL A 36 21.53 -5.34 -16.26
CA VAL A 36 20.66 -5.56 -15.09
C VAL A 36 20.88 -6.96 -14.59
N LYS A 37 21.42 -7.08 -13.37
CA LYS A 37 21.71 -8.37 -12.75
C LYS A 37 20.43 -9.12 -12.42
N SER A 38 20.52 -10.44 -12.38
CA SER A 38 19.41 -11.28 -11.94
C SER A 38 19.02 -10.97 -10.50
N LEU A 39 17.72 -10.91 -10.24
CA LEU A 39 17.15 -10.67 -8.93
C LEU A 39 16.94 -12.01 -8.20
N ILE A 40 17.35 -12.08 -6.93
CA ILE A 40 17.11 -13.26 -6.07
C ILE A 40 15.91 -12.96 -5.16
N LEU A 41 14.78 -13.62 -5.43
CA LEU A 41 13.51 -13.43 -4.70
C LEU A 41 13.45 -14.29 -3.42
N LYS A 42 14.23 -13.90 -2.39
CA LYS A 42 14.41 -14.69 -1.15
C LYS A 42 13.11 -14.96 -0.38
N ASP A 43 12.11 -14.10 -0.52
CA ASP A 43 10.84 -14.16 0.20
C ASP A 43 9.66 -14.62 -0.66
N GLN A 44 9.89 -15.18 -1.86
CA GLN A 44 8.81 -15.67 -2.70
C GLN A 44 8.01 -16.81 -2.02
N ALA A 45 6.69 -16.73 -2.12
CA ALA A 45 5.78 -17.76 -1.65
C ALA A 45 5.94 -19.04 -2.51
N PRO A 46 5.97 -20.25 -1.90
CA PRO A 46 6.20 -21.49 -2.62
C PRO A 46 5.16 -21.68 -3.73
N ASN A 47 5.59 -22.23 -4.87
CA ASN A 47 4.73 -22.54 -6.02
C ASN A 47 3.97 -21.35 -6.63
N THR A 48 4.42 -20.11 -6.39
CA THR A 48 3.83 -18.93 -7.03
C THR A 48 4.66 -18.47 -8.22
N PRO A 49 4.04 -18.00 -9.32
CA PRO A 49 4.79 -17.51 -10.46
C PRO A 49 5.48 -16.18 -10.16
N ALA A 50 6.70 -16.01 -10.65
CA ALA A 50 7.37 -14.71 -10.75
C ALA A 50 7.46 -14.31 -12.22
N ASN A 51 7.08 -13.07 -12.53
CA ASN A 51 7.14 -12.53 -13.88
C ASN A 51 7.92 -11.23 -13.86
N THR A 52 8.96 -11.16 -14.69
CA THR A 52 9.72 -9.92 -14.90
C THR A 52 9.24 -9.24 -16.17
N TYR A 53 8.97 -7.94 -16.08
CA TYR A 53 8.55 -7.11 -17.18
C TYR A 53 9.60 -6.04 -17.41
N ILE A 54 10.08 -5.93 -18.64
CA ILE A 54 10.91 -4.81 -19.08
C ILE A 54 10.00 -3.83 -19.78
N THR A 55 10.01 -2.58 -19.35
CA THR A 55 9.21 -1.52 -19.93
C THR A 55 10.13 -0.38 -20.33
N ALA A 56 10.11 0.05 -21.59
CA ALA A 56 10.87 1.21 -22.04
C ALA A 56 9.98 2.25 -22.69
N THR A 57 10.39 3.50 -22.58
CA THR A 57 9.73 4.63 -23.24
C THR A 57 10.77 5.72 -23.48
N GLY A 58 10.87 6.20 -24.72
CA GLY A 58 11.76 7.30 -25.09
C GLY A 58 11.47 8.56 -24.25
N GLU A 59 12.50 9.29 -23.87
CA GLU A 59 12.38 10.53 -23.11
C GLU A 59 12.57 11.73 -24.03
N SER A 60 11.47 12.38 -24.34
CA SER A 60 11.49 13.82 -24.63
C SER A 60 10.97 14.54 -23.39
N ILE A 61 11.23 15.84 -23.27
CA ILE A 61 10.56 16.68 -22.24
C ILE A 61 9.05 16.44 -22.26
N SER A 62 8.44 16.27 -23.44
CA SER A 62 7.02 15.92 -23.57
C SER A 62 6.65 14.59 -22.92
N ILE A 63 7.51 13.60 -22.97
CA ILE A 63 7.21 12.23 -22.53
C ILE A 63 7.56 12.02 -21.07
N THR A 64 8.63 12.66 -20.59
CA THR A 64 8.89 12.73 -19.15
C THR A 64 7.73 13.44 -18.45
N ILE A 65 7.14 14.46 -19.09
CA ILE A 65 5.89 15.07 -18.64
C ILE A 65 4.66 14.17 -18.82
N GLU A 66 4.48 13.44 -19.94
CA GLU A 66 3.37 12.47 -20.07
C GLU A 66 3.45 11.32 -19.05
N LYS A 67 4.66 10.87 -18.70
CA LYS A 67 4.88 9.90 -17.62
C LYS A 67 4.54 10.48 -16.25
N ALA A 68 4.74 11.78 -16.06
CA ALA A 68 4.35 12.52 -14.85
C ALA A 68 2.83 12.71 -14.77
N ILE A 69 2.29 13.21 -15.88
CA ILE A 69 0.96 13.76 -16.09
C ILE A 69 0.54 13.41 -17.51
N SER A 70 -0.02 12.22 -17.71
CA SER A 70 -0.72 11.93 -18.95
C SER A 70 -2.13 12.47 -18.88
N GLY A 71 -2.75 12.71 -20.04
CA GLY A 71 -4.17 13.02 -20.04
C GLY A 71 -4.99 11.97 -19.28
N GLN A 72 -4.73 10.66 -19.48
CA GLN A 72 -5.35 9.58 -18.68
C GLN A 72 -5.14 9.72 -17.16
N SER A 73 -3.93 10.13 -16.73
CA SER A 73 -3.62 10.39 -15.32
C SER A 73 -4.38 11.59 -14.77
N MET A 74 -4.61 12.62 -15.59
CA MET A 74 -5.46 13.76 -15.23
C MET A 74 -6.94 13.37 -15.19
N GLY A 75 -7.37 12.51 -16.11
CA GLY A 75 -8.72 11.94 -16.14
C GLY A 75 -9.09 11.22 -14.84
N SER A 76 -8.14 10.49 -14.24
CA SER A 76 -8.39 9.81 -12.96
C SER A 76 -8.49 10.74 -11.75
N LEU A 77 -8.08 12.00 -11.87
CA LEU A 77 -8.26 13.03 -10.83
C LEU A 77 -9.64 13.68 -10.89
N ILE A 78 -10.45 13.38 -11.92
CA ILE A 78 -11.81 13.90 -12.07
C ILE A 78 -12.76 12.99 -11.29
N TYR A 79 -12.95 13.32 -10.02
CA TYR A 79 -13.94 12.68 -9.17
C TYR A 79 -14.84 13.72 -8.50
N GLN A 80 -15.99 13.26 -8.00
CA GLN A 80 -16.99 14.15 -7.44
C GLN A 80 -16.53 14.66 -6.05
N PRO A 81 -16.53 15.98 -5.80
CA PRO A 81 -16.25 16.54 -4.48
C PRO A 81 -17.40 16.29 -3.48
N GLY A 82 -17.09 16.42 -2.18
CA GLY A 82 -18.07 16.34 -1.09
C GLY A 82 -17.43 16.46 0.30
N GLY A 83 -18.26 16.36 1.35
CA GLY A 83 -17.83 16.47 2.75
C GLY A 83 -17.99 17.87 3.35
N CYS A 84 -17.26 18.15 4.43
CA CYS A 84 -17.22 19.48 5.06
C CYS A 84 -16.47 20.52 4.18
N GLY A 85 -16.46 21.80 4.54
CA GLY A 85 -15.84 22.86 3.72
C GLY A 85 -14.36 22.62 3.38
N GLU A 86 -13.64 21.86 4.21
CA GLU A 86 -12.26 21.45 3.95
C GLU A 86 -12.20 20.26 2.98
N GLN A 87 -13.02 19.23 3.20
CA GLN A 87 -13.08 18.03 2.36
C GLN A 87 -13.61 18.31 0.97
N ASN A 88 -14.58 19.20 0.87
CA ASN A 88 -15.12 19.64 -0.40
C ASN A 88 -14.04 20.34 -1.23
N MET A 89 -13.23 21.21 -0.61
CA MET A 89 -12.09 21.83 -1.30
C MET A 89 -11.03 20.82 -1.72
N MET A 90 -10.73 19.81 -0.90
CA MET A 90 -9.84 18.72 -1.31
C MET A 90 -10.35 18.02 -2.57
N GLY A 91 -11.63 17.66 -2.58
CA GLY A 91 -12.26 17.00 -3.71
C GLY A 91 -12.39 17.89 -4.94
N LEU A 92 -12.53 19.20 -4.75
CA LEU A 92 -12.73 20.17 -5.83
C LEU A 92 -11.42 20.53 -6.54
N THR A 93 -10.30 20.66 -5.81
CA THR A 93 -9.04 21.11 -6.40
C THR A 93 -8.51 20.16 -7.47
N MET A 94 -8.73 18.85 -7.30
CA MET A 94 -8.27 17.81 -8.23
C MET A 94 -8.91 17.91 -9.63
N PRO A 95 -10.25 17.92 -9.79
CA PRO A 95 -10.88 18.13 -11.08
C PRO A 95 -10.59 19.53 -11.65
N VAL A 96 -10.42 20.57 -10.83
CA VAL A 96 -10.04 21.91 -11.31
C VAL A 96 -8.67 21.90 -11.99
N ILE A 97 -7.65 21.35 -11.33
CA ILE A 97 -6.29 21.28 -11.88
C ILE A 97 -6.24 20.38 -13.12
N ALA A 98 -6.91 19.22 -13.06
CA ALA A 98 -6.97 18.31 -14.20
C ALA A 98 -7.62 18.94 -15.42
N THR A 99 -8.75 19.63 -15.21
CA THR A 99 -9.46 20.32 -16.29
C THR A 99 -8.64 21.48 -16.84
N HIS A 100 -7.98 22.26 -15.96
CA HIS A 100 -7.08 23.33 -16.38
C HIS A 100 -5.95 22.82 -17.28
N TYR A 101 -5.28 21.73 -16.87
CA TYR A 101 -4.23 21.10 -17.66
C TYR A 101 -4.75 20.59 -19.01
N LEU A 102 -5.83 19.82 -19.00
CA LEU A 102 -6.39 19.19 -20.21
C LEU A 102 -6.91 20.24 -21.21
N ASP A 103 -7.48 21.34 -20.73
CA ASP A 103 -7.89 22.49 -21.56
C ASP A 103 -6.68 23.19 -22.18
N ARG A 104 -5.62 23.46 -21.40
CA ARG A 104 -4.43 24.17 -21.88
C ARG A 104 -3.55 23.34 -22.82
N THR A 105 -3.56 22.03 -22.68
CA THR A 105 -2.75 21.10 -23.48
C THR A 105 -3.52 20.43 -24.62
N SER A 106 -4.83 20.69 -24.74
CA SER A 106 -5.73 20.10 -25.74
C SER A 106 -5.76 18.56 -25.71
N GLN A 107 -5.65 17.95 -24.52
CA GLN A 107 -5.49 16.51 -24.36
C GLN A 107 -6.77 15.73 -24.03
N TRP A 108 -7.95 16.35 -24.11
CA TRP A 108 -9.24 15.68 -23.80
C TRP A 108 -9.52 14.41 -24.61
N HIS A 109 -8.95 14.29 -25.80
CA HIS A 109 -9.08 13.10 -26.65
C HIS A 109 -8.50 11.83 -26.00
N THR A 110 -7.63 11.96 -24.98
CA THR A 110 -6.95 10.83 -24.32
C THR A 110 -7.73 10.22 -23.14
N VAL A 111 -8.77 10.89 -22.63
CA VAL A 111 -9.46 10.53 -21.36
C VAL A 111 -10.87 9.97 -21.52
N GLY A 112 -11.44 10.03 -22.73
CA GLY A 112 -12.79 9.56 -23.04
C GLY A 112 -13.77 10.69 -23.33
N ILE A 113 -14.70 10.43 -24.25
CA ILE A 113 -15.71 11.39 -24.69
C ILE A 113 -16.65 11.72 -23.52
N GLY A 114 -16.95 13.01 -23.33
CA GLY A 114 -17.87 13.49 -22.29
C GLY A 114 -17.23 13.78 -20.92
N LEU A 115 -16.00 13.33 -20.66
CA LEU A 115 -15.36 13.54 -19.34
C LEU A 115 -15.16 15.01 -19.00
N ARG A 116 -14.92 15.87 -20.00
CA ARG A 116 -14.87 17.33 -19.81
C ARG A 116 -16.17 17.88 -19.22
N GLN A 117 -17.32 17.42 -19.72
CA GLN A 117 -18.62 17.87 -19.22
C GLN A 117 -18.88 17.37 -17.79
N THR A 118 -18.45 16.14 -17.49
CA THR A 118 -18.47 15.59 -16.13
C THR A 118 -17.61 16.43 -15.18
N ALA A 119 -16.39 16.81 -15.60
CA ALA A 119 -15.50 17.65 -14.81
C ALA A 119 -16.12 19.02 -14.52
N VAL A 120 -16.66 19.69 -15.55
CA VAL A 120 -17.41 20.95 -15.41
C VAL A 120 -18.56 20.80 -14.40
N THR A 121 -19.32 19.71 -14.48
CA THR A 121 -20.42 19.42 -13.56
C THR A 121 -19.94 19.24 -12.12
N TYR A 122 -18.85 18.49 -11.92
CA TYR A 122 -18.26 18.28 -10.60
C TYR A 122 -17.69 19.56 -10.00
N ILE A 123 -17.03 20.38 -10.82
CA ILE A 123 -16.49 21.67 -10.38
C ILE A 123 -17.62 22.61 -9.98
N ALA A 124 -18.68 22.72 -10.79
CA ALA A 124 -19.86 23.53 -10.47
C ALA A 124 -20.57 23.04 -9.19
N ARG A 125 -20.70 21.72 -9.02
CA ARG A 125 -21.27 21.13 -7.80
C ARG A 125 -20.43 21.43 -6.57
N GLY A 126 -19.11 21.26 -6.66
CA GLY A 126 -18.19 21.55 -5.55
C GLY A 126 -18.19 23.03 -5.18
N TYR A 127 -18.26 23.93 -6.17
CA TYR A 127 -18.48 25.36 -5.93
C TYR A 127 -19.76 25.62 -5.12
N ASN A 128 -20.90 25.11 -5.59
CA ASN A 128 -22.18 25.29 -4.91
C ASN A 128 -22.18 24.71 -3.48
N GLN A 129 -21.54 23.56 -3.27
CA GLN A 129 -21.38 22.97 -1.94
C GLN A 129 -20.49 23.82 -1.03
N GLN A 130 -19.43 24.42 -1.57
CA GLN A 130 -18.52 25.25 -0.78
C GLN A 130 -19.17 26.53 -0.28
N LEU A 131 -20.14 27.08 -1.02
CA LEU A 131 -20.88 28.27 -0.61
C LEU A 131 -21.65 28.06 0.71
N ALA A 132 -22.01 26.83 1.06
CA ALA A 132 -22.62 26.51 2.35
C ALA A 132 -21.69 26.78 3.56
N TYR A 133 -20.39 26.89 3.33
CA TYR A 133 -19.37 27.16 4.36
C TYR A 133 -18.83 28.60 4.28
N ARG A 134 -19.40 29.44 3.40
CA ARG A 134 -19.09 30.86 3.28
C ARG A 134 -19.88 31.65 4.31
N LYS A 135 -19.20 32.52 5.07
CA LYS A 135 -19.84 33.44 6.02
C LYS A 135 -20.29 34.74 5.35
N GLY A 136 -21.12 35.50 6.07
CA GLY A 136 -21.65 36.79 5.59
C GLY A 136 -20.56 37.83 5.27
N ASP A 137 -19.38 37.74 5.89
CA ASP A 137 -18.23 38.60 5.64
C ASP A 137 -17.33 38.11 4.49
N GLY A 138 -17.69 37.00 3.84
CA GLY A 138 -16.94 36.38 2.74
C GLY A 138 -15.84 35.40 3.18
N SER A 139 -15.64 35.22 4.48
CA SER A 139 -14.64 34.28 5.02
C SER A 139 -15.14 32.83 5.07
N TYR A 140 -14.21 31.89 5.21
CA TYR A 140 -14.51 30.45 5.26
C TYR A 140 -14.03 29.80 6.55
N ALA A 141 -14.74 28.75 6.96
CA ALA A 141 -14.39 27.87 8.06
C ALA A 141 -14.76 26.42 7.69
N ALA A 142 -14.25 25.45 8.45
CA ALA A 142 -14.61 24.04 8.27
C ALA A 142 -16.14 23.80 8.41
N TYR A 143 -16.74 24.56 9.32
CA TYR A 143 -18.16 24.61 9.64
C TYR A 143 -18.54 26.06 9.95
N ILE A 144 -19.79 26.46 9.67
CA ILE A 144 -20.23 27.86 9.73
C ILE A 144 -20.15 28.47 11.14
N ASP A 145 -20.29 27.63 12.17
CA ASP A 145 -20.28 27.95 13.60
C ASP A 145 -18.85 28.12 14.17
N ARG A 146 -17.81 27.67 13.46
CA ARG A 146 -16.41 27.84 13.87
C ARG A 146 -15.86 29.20 13.46
N PRO A 147 -14.88 29.76 14.18
CA PRO A 147 -14.14 30.94 13.73
C PRO A 147 -13.48 30.74 12.34
N SER A 148 -13.34 31.82 11.57
CA SER A 148 -12.88 31.74 10.18
C SER A 148 -11.39 31.53 10.06
N SER A 149 -10.99 30.54 9.25
CA SER A 149 -9.58 30.21 8.98
C SER A 149 -9.00 31.12 7.91
N THR A 150 -7.84 31.71 8.20
CA THR A 150 -7.07 32.48 7.21
C THR A 150 -6.62 31.59 6.06
N TRP A 151 -6.06 30.43 6.38
CA TRP A 151 -5.55 29.47 5.40
C TRP A 151 -6.67 28.96 4.49
N LEU A 152 -7.80 28.52 5.05
CA LEU A 152 -8.91 28.00 4.24
C LEU A 152 -9.51 29.08 3.35
N THR A 153 -9.68 30.30 3.88
CA THR A 153 -10.22 31.43 3.09
C THR A 153 -9.31 31.76 1.91
N ALA A 154 -7.98 31.78 2.12
CA ALA A 154 -7.02 32.00 1.04
C ALA A 154 -7.01 30.85 0.03
N TYR A 155 -7.09 29.61 0.49
CA TYR A 155 -7.12 28.43 -0.38
C TYR A 155 -8.37 28.39 -1.26
N VAL A 156 -9.55 28.65 -0.69
CA VAL A 156 -10.81 28.74 -1.44
C VAL A 156 -10.72 29.83 -2.52
N ALA A 157 -10.25 31.02 -2.17
CA ALA A 157 -10.10 32.11 -3.13
C ALA A 157 -9.12 31.77 -4.26
N LYS A 158 -7.98 31.13 -3.96
CA LYS A 158 -7.02 30.64 -4.96
C LYS A 158 -7.67 29.65 -5.94
N VAL A 159 -8.34 28.62 -5.43
CA VAL A 159 -8.93 27.56 -6.26
C VAL A 159 -10.10 28.10 -7.08
N PHE A 160 -10.92 28.99 -6.53
CA PHE A 160 -12.01 29.63 -7.27
C PHE A 160 -11.52 30.58 -8.35
N ALA A 161 -10.43 31.31 -8.12
CA ALA A 161 -9.79 32.12 -9.16
C ALA A 161 -9.26 31.26 -10.32
N MET A 162 -8.73 30.07 -10.03
CA MET A 162 -8.34 29.11 -11.08
C MET A 162 -9.57 28.55 -11.82
N ALA A 163 -10.62 28.19 -11.07
CA ALA A 163 -11.84 27.59 -11.60
C ALA A 163 -12.72 28.55 -12.42
N SER A 164 -12.56 29.87 -12.26
CA SER A 164 -13.34 30.88 -13.02
C SER A 164 -13.08 30.83 -14.53
N ASN A 165 -11.96 30.22 -14.96
CA ASN A 165 -11.67 29.96 -16.37
C ASN A 165 -12.40 28.72 -16.94
N ILE A 166 -13.06 27.94 -16.08
CA ILE A 166 -13.67 26.64 -16.41
C ILE A 166 -15.20 26.70 -16.23
N VAL A 167 -15.66 27.24 -15.10
CA VAL A 167 -17.08 27.41 -14.76
C VAL A 167 -17.35 28.85 -14.36
N ASN A 168 -18.62 29.28 -14.43
CA ASN A 168 -19.01 30.60 -13.99
C ASN A 168 -18.98 30.69 -12.44
N ILE A 169 -17.97 31.39 -11.91
CA ILE A 169 -17.84 31.67 -10.47
C ILE A 169 -18.18 33.14 -10.25
N ASP A 170 -19.08 33.43 -9.31
CA ASP A 170 -19.40 34.81 -8.93
C ASP A 170 -18.14 35.53 -8.42
N GLN A 171 -17.79 36.63 -9.09
CA GLN A 171 -16.66 37.49 -8.75
C GLN A 171 -16.71 37.97 -7.30
N ASN A 172 -17.90 38.27 -6.78
CA ASN A 172 -18.07 38.71 -5.39
C ASN A 172 -17.61 37.64 -4.40
N VAL A 173 -17.79 36.34 -4.71
CA VAL A 173 -17.36 35.24 -3.82
C VAL A 173 -15.84 35.23 -3.64
N ILE A 174 -15.09 35.47 -4.72
CA ILE A 174 -13.62 35.53 -4.69
C ILE A 174 -13.17 36.83 -4.02
N CYS A 175 -13.70 37.97 -4.48
CA CYS A 175 -13.22 39.28 -4.08
C CYS A 175 -13.58 39.62 -2.62
N SER A 176 -14.72 39.16 -2.10
CA SER A 176 -15.05 39.33 -0.67
C SER A 176 -14.10 38.54 0.23
N ALA A 177 -13.77 37.29 -0.12
CA ALA A 177 -12.79 36.48 0.62
C ALA A 177 -11.39 37.14 0.64
N LEU A 178 -10.90 37.61 -0.52
CA LEU A 178 -9.61 38.30 -0.59
C LEU A 178 -9.62 39.63 0.16
N ARG A 179 -10.70 40.41 0.06
CA ARG A 179 -10.88 41.65 0.83
C ARG A 179 -10.87 41.37 2.34
N TRP A 180 -11.55 40.31 2.78
CA TRP A 180 -11.58 39.92 4.18
C TRP A 180 -10.18 39.58 4.71
N LEU A 181 -9.36 38.85 3.94
CA LEU A 181 -7.98 38.54 4.30
C LEU A 181 -7.18 39.83 4.51
N ILE A 182 -7.26 40.76 3.56
CA ILE A 182 -6.52 42.04 3.61
C ILE A 182 -6.91 42.86 4.85
N LEU A 183 -8.22 42.95 5.14
CA LEU A 183 -8.71 43.83 6.21
C LEU A 183 -8.58 43.24 7.60
N ASN A 184 -8.71 41.91 7.75
CA ASN A 184 -8.82 41.27 9.07
C ASN A 184 -7.59 40.47 9.47
N ARG A 185 -6.77 40.02 8.50
CA ARG A 185 -5.68 39.06 8.75
C ARG A 185 -4.29 39.58 8.39
N GLN A 186 -4.17 40.67 7.63
CA GLN A 186 -2.89 41.32 7.37
C GLN A 186 -2.49 42.25 8.52
N ARG A 187 -1.25 42.12 9.00
CA ARG A 187 -0.64 43.01 10.00
C ARG A 187 -0.02 44.25 9.36
N SER A 188 0.32 45.25 10.17
CA SER A 188 0.95 46.49 9.72
C SER A 188 2.29 46.28 9.01
N ASP A 189 3.05 45.26 9.44
CA ASP A 189 4.32 44.82 8.85
C ASP A 189 4.17 44.07 7.51
N GLY A 190 2.94 43.77 7.09
CA GLY A 190 2.63 43.06 5.86
C GLY A 190 2.45 41.54 6.02
N SER A 191 2.77 40.97 7.18
CA SER A 191 2.60 39.54 7.46
C SER A 191 1.13 39.16 7.67
N TYR A 192 0.79 37.89 7.42
CA TYR A 192 -0.55 37.34 7.67
C TYR A 192 -0.55 36.42 8.89
N ARG A 193 -1.60 36.49 9.70
CA ARG A 193 -1.81 35.61 10.87
C ARG A 193 -2.95 34.60 10.64
N GLU A 194 -2.79 33.40 11.21
CA GLU A 194 -3.85 32.41 11.33
C GLU A 194 -4.37 32.42 12.77
N ASP A 195 -5.66 32.65 12.92
CA ASP A 195 -6.33 32.77 14.22
C ASP A 195 -7.23 31.55 14.50
N ALA A 196 -7.56 30.75 13.47
CA ALA A 196 -8.41 29.57 13.59
C ALA A 196 -8.00 28.50 12.56
N PRO A 197 -6.97 27.68 12.87
CA PRO A 197 -6.50 26.64 11.96
C PRO A 197 -7.59 25.67 11.52
N VAL A 198 -7.42 25.10 10.32
CA VAL A 198 -8.28 24.04 9.80
C VAL A 198 -8.25 22.78 10.68
N ILE A 199 -9.35 22.04 10.67
CA ILE A 199 -9.47 20.78 11.43
C ILE A 199 -8.60 19.70 10.79
N SER A 200 -8.61 19.64 9.45
CA SER A 200 -7.76 18.74 8.68
C SER A 200 -6.41 19.39 8.35
N GLY A 201 -5.46 19.31 9.29
CA GLY A 201 -4.13 19.91 9.16
C GLY A 201 -3.30 19.39 7.98
N GLY A 202 -3.55 18.17 7.47
CA GLY A 202 -2.77 17.62 6.36
C GLY A 202 -3.06 18.26 4.99
N MET A 203 -4.07 19.11 4.91
CA MET A 203 -4.25 20.02 3.79
C MET A 203 -3.36 21.26 3.85
N THR A 204 -2.77 21.59 4.99
CA THR A 204 -1.93 22.79 5.11
C THR A 204 -0.46 22.55 4.72
N GLY A 205 -0.10 21.29 4.40
CA GLY A 205 1.30 20.94 4.15
C GLY A 205 2.17 21.30 5.34
N ASN A 206 3.37 21.82 5.08
CA ASN A 206 4.25 22.34 6.14
C ASN A 206 4.07 23.84 6.41
N VAL A 207 2.94 24.46 6.02
CA VAL A 207 2.68 25.90 6.26
C VAL A 207 2.71 26.24 7.75
N GLY A 208 2.19 25.36 8.60
CA GLY A 208 2.23 25.51 10.06
C GLY A 208 3.55 25.10 10.72
N GLY A 209 4.56 24.68 9.94
CA GLY A 209 5.84 24.18 10.43
C GLY A 209 6.81 25.27 10.90
N HIS A 210 8.11 24.95 10.95
CA HIS A 210 9.14 25.94 11.27
C HIS A 210 9.12 27.09 10.24
N ASN A 211 9.26 28.34 10.71
CA ASN A 211 9.04 29.56 9.93
C ASN A 211 7.58 29.79 9.45
N SER A 212 6.59 29.32 10.20
CA SER A 212 5.15 29.37 9.82
C SER A 212 4.60 30.75 9.44
N GLN A 213 5.05 31.84 10.08
CA GLN A 213 4.58 33.19 9.74
C GLN A 213 4.96 33.59 8.30
N ALA A 214 6.17 33.24 7.86
CA ALA A 214 6.63 33.47 6.49
C ALA A 214 5.86 32.58 5.50
N SER A 215 5.69 31.30 5.82
CA SER A 215 4.91 30.37 4.98
C SER A 215 3.45 30.78 4.85
N MET A 216 2.78 31.17 5.93
CA MET A 216 1.38 31.65 5.89
C MET A 216 1.26 32.92 5.06
N THR A 217 2.19 33.86 5.25
CA THR A 217 2.23 35.11 4.46
C THR A 217 2.44 34.83 2.96
N ALA A 218 3.37 33.93 2.61
CA ALA A 218 3.61 33.53 1.23
C ALA A 218 2.39 32.81 0.62
N PHE A 219 1.75 31.92 1.37
CA PHE A 219 0.54 31.22 0.93
C PHE A 219 -0.61 32.18 0.61
N VAL A 220 -0.89 33.13 1.51
CA VAL A 220 -1.93 34.15 1.29
C VAL A 220 -1.56 35.07 0.13
N LEU A 221 -0.28 35.45 0.01
CA LEU A 221 0.20 36.26 -1.11
C LEU A 221 -0.01 35.55 -2.46
N ILE A 222 0.28 34.26 -2.55
CA ILE A 222 0.03 33.45 -3.77
C ILE A 222 -1.46 33.47 -4.12
N ALA A 223 -2.37 33.33 -3.13
CA ALA A 223 -3.81 33.42 -3.38
C ALA A 223 -4.25 34.80 -3.89
N LEU A 224 -3.70 35.88 -3.34
CA LEU A 224 -3.92 37.25 -3.82
C LEU A 224 -3.37 37.44 -5.24
N GLN A 225 -2.22 36.86 -5.56
CA GLN A 225 -1.62 36.94 -6.89
C GLN A 225 -2.47 36.22 -7.94
N GLU A 226 -3.01 35.04 -7.62
CA GLU A 226 -3.90 34.29 -8.51
C GLU A 226 -5.22 35.04 -8.77
N GLY A 227 -5.79 35.65 -7.72
CA GLY A 227 -7.02 36.45 -7.82
C GLY A 227 -6.84 37.84 -8.44
N ARG A 228 -5.60 38.27 -8.75
CA ARG A 228 -5.30 39.63 -9.22
C ARG A 228 -6.04 40.01 -10.50
N GLY A 229 -6.17 39.08 -11.44
CA GLY A 229 -6.88 39.32 -12.71
C GLY A 229 -8.39 39.56 -12.54
N ILE A 230 -8.96 39.07 -11.44
CA ILE A 230 -10.41 39.11 -11.16
C ILE A 230 -10.74 40.25 -10.20
N CYS A 231 -9.91 40.46 -9.18
CA CYS A 231 -10.19 41.37 -8.06
C CYS A 231 -9.29 42.61 -8.02
N GLY A 232 -8.56 42.89 -9.10
CA GLY A 232 -7.59 44.01 -9.19
C GLY A 232 -8.19 45.41 -8.96
N GLY A 233 -9.52 45.55 -9.05
CA GLY A 233 -10.24 46.79 -8.73
C GLY A 233 -10.40 47.10 -7.23
N ILE A 234 -10.03 46.19 -6.33
CA ILE A 234 -10.09 46.44 -4.88
C ILE A 234 -9.04 47.51 -4.50
N PRO A 235 -9.42 48.67 -3.90
CA PRO A 235 -8.50 49.79 -3.65
C PRO A 235 -7.28 49.46 -2.77
N SER A 236 -7.39 48.47 -1.86
CA SER A 236 -6.32 48.04 -0.96
C SER A 236 -5.45 46.91 -1.49
N PHE A 237 -5.78 46.32 -2.64
CA PHE A 237 -5.19 45.08 -3.14
C PHE A 237 -3.70 45.23 -3.49
N ARG A 238 -3.36 46.25 -4.27
CA ARG A 238 -1.97 46.51 -4.71
C ARG A 238 -1.06 46.81 -3.52
N ASN A 239 -1.52 47.63 -2.58
CA ASN A 239 -0.76 47.99 -1.39
C ASN A 239 -0.57 46.77 -0.47
N SER A 240 -1.60 45.96 -0.28
CA SER A 240 -1.53 44.74 0.52
C SER A 240 -0.48 43.76 -0.03
N ILE A 241 -0.50 43.51 -1.34
CA ILE A 241 0.51 42.67 -2.00
C ILE A 241 1.90 43.26 -1.81
N ALA A 242 2.10 44.55 -2.07
CA ALA A 242 3.40 45.21 -1.92
C ALA A 242 3.97 45.06 -0.49
N LYS A 243 3.14 45.22 0.55
CA LYS A 243 3.53 45.01 1.95
C LYS A 243 3.94 43.57 2.24
N ALA A 244 3.15 42.60 1.81
CA ALA A 244 3.47 41.18 2.00
C ALA A 244 4.76 40.80 1.26
N THR A 245 4.96 41.30 0.03
CA THR A 245 6.20 41.11 -0.73
C THR A 245 7.40 41.73 -0.01
N ALA A 246 7.28 42.94 0.54
CA ALA A 246 8.35 43.59 1.28
C ALA A 246 8.73 42.82 2.55
N TYR A 247 7.74 42.37 3.32
CA TYR A 247 7.94 41.51 4.49
C TYR A 247 8.70 40.23 4.13
N LEU A 248 8.23 39.51 3.10
CA LEU A 248 8.85 38.25 2.68
C LEU A 248 10.28 38.43 2.17
N LYS A 249 10.57 39.50 1.43
CA LYS A 249 11.94 39.85 1.02
C LYS A 249 12.85 40.06 2.22
N ALA A 250 12.39 40.80 3.23
CA ALA A 250 13.18 41.07 4.43
C ALA A 250 13.47 39.80 5.25
N GLN A 251 12.55 38.83 5.25
CA GLN A 251 12.71 37.58 6.01
C GLN A 251 13.49 36.49 5.26
N LEU A 252 13.55 36.54 3.93
CA LEU A 252 14.02 35.44 3.08
C LEU A 252 15.37 34.85 3.50
N HIS A 253 16.38 35.69 3.76
CA HIS A 253 17.73 35.25 4.11
C HIS A 253 17.83 34.61 5.51
N ALA A 254 16.88 34.88 6.40
CA ALA A 254 16.84 34.31 7.75
C ALA A 254 16.08 32.97 7.82
N LEU A 255 15.45 32.53 6.72
CA LEU A 255 14.66 31.30 6.70
C LEU A 255 15.55 30.05 6.72
N ALA A 256 15.30 29.18 7.71
CA ALA A 256 16.02 27.92 7.84
C ALA A 256 15.34 26.78 7.06
N ASN A 257 14.00 26.72 7.11
CA ASN A 257 13.19 25.64 6.55
C ASN A 257 13.16 25.69 5.00
N PRO A 258 13.63 24.63 4.29
CA PRO A 258 13.58 24.56 2.83
C PRO A 258 12.18 24.72 2.25
N TYR A 259 11.15 24.23 2.94
CA TYR A 259 9.76 24.39 2.53
C TYR A 259 9.32 25.86 2.51
N ALA A 260 9.63 26.58 3.58
CA ALA A 260 9.33 28.00 3.69
C ALA A 260 10.06 28.79 2.60
N VAL A 261 11.36 28.53 2.42
CA VAL A 261 12.17 29.19 1.37
C VAL A 261 11.57 28.95 -0.01
N ALA A 262 11.25 27.71 -0.38
CA ALA A 262 10.70 27.41 -1.70
C ALA A 262 9.35 28.12 -1.97
N MET A 263 8.45 28.12 -0.99
CA MET A 263 7.15 28.79 -1.09
C MET A 263 7.29 30.32 -1.18
N VAL A 264 8.15 30.92 -0.33
CA VAL A 264 8.46 32.35 -0.38
C VAL A 264 9.07 32.71 -1.73
N SER A 265 10.04 31.94 -2.22
CA SER A 265 10.67 32.15 -3.52
C SER A 265 9.66 32.13 -4.67
N TYR A 266 8.67 31.22 -4.65
CA TYR A 266 7.59 31.22 -5.65
C TYR A 266 6.71 32.48 -5.56
N ALA A 267 6.28 32.85 -4.35
CA ALA A 267 5.49 34.08 -4.15
C ALA A 267 6.24 35.33 -4.61
N LEU A 268 7.56 35.39 -4.40
CA LEU A 268 8.42 36.49 -4.88
C LEU A 268 8.67 36.42 -6.38
N ALA A 269 8.79 35.23 -6.98
CA ALA A 269 8.93 35.05 -8.43
C ALA A 269 7.72 35.65 -9.18
N ASN A 270 6.52 35.57 -8.61
CA ASN A 270 5.32 36.19 -9.17
C ASN A 270 5.38 37.73 -9.22
N GLU A 271 6.22 38.37 -8.41
CA GLU A 271 6.51 39.82 -8.45
C GLU A 271 7.88 40.13 -9.09
N ASN A 272 8.43 39.21 -9.90
CA ASN A 272 9.76 39.35 -10.52
C ASN A 272 10.90 39.61 -9.50
N ALA A 273 10.75 39.06 -8.29
CA ALA A 273 11.63 39.31 -7.16
C ALA A 273 12.31 38.03 -6.62
N LEU A 274 12.49 37.03 -7.48
CA LEU A 274 13.11 35.76 -7.11
C LEU A 274 14.60 35.92 -6.83
N ASP A 275 15.03 35.62 -5.60
CA ASP A 275 16.43 35.34 -5.29
C ASP A 275 16.73 33.86 -5.55
N LYS A 276 17.40 33.59 -6.68
CA LYS A 276 17.77 32.23 -7.07
C LYS A 276 18.84 31.63 -6.16
N GLN A 277 19.73 32.43 -5.60
CA GLN A 277 20.85 31.93 -4.79
C GLN A 277 20.33 31.38 -3.47
N VAL A 278 19.42 32.10 -2.81
CA VAL A 278 18.80 31.62 -1.56
C VAL A 278 17.99 30.36 -1.81
N LEU A 279 17.21 30.31 -2.90
CA LEU A 279 16.45 29.11 -3.24
C LEU A 279 17.37 27.91 -3.44
N LEU A 280 18.41 28.04 -4.26
CA LEU A 280 19.38 26.96 -4.53
C LEU A 280 20.16 26.53 -3.28
N SER A 281 20.43 27.43 -2.35
CA SER A 281 21.16 27.10 -1.10
C SER A 281 20.42 26.10 -0.21
N LYS A 282 19.11 25.93 -0.41
CA LYS A 282 18.26 24.98 0.34
C LYS A 282 17.90 23.74 -0.47
N GLY A 283 18.33 23.65 -1.73
CA GLY A 283 18.12 22.49 -2.57
C GLY A 283 19.16 21.39 -2.33
N SER A 284 18.93 20.22 -2.91
CA SER A 284 19.91 19.15 -2.99
C SER A 284 21.13 19.55 -3.83
N ALA A 285 22.26 18.86 -3.65
CA ALA A 285 23.51 19.20 -4.34
C ALA A 285 23.41 19.13 -5.88
N ASP A 286 22.56 18.22 -6.38
CA ASP A 286 22.24 18.06 -7.81
C ASP A 286 21.13 19.02 -8.30
N GLY A 287 20.57 19.84 -7.40
CA GLY A 287 19.51 20.80 -7.69
C GLY A 287 18.17 20.17 -8.07
N SER A 288 17.98 18.87 -7.78
CA SER A 288 16.80 18.12 -8.20
C SER A 288 15.63 18.18 -7.22
N ASN A 289 15.87 18.47 -5.94
CA ASN A 289 14.81 18.53 -4.93
C ASN A 289 15.14 19.47 -3.75
N TRP A 290 14.11 19.80 -2.96
CA TRP A 290 14.19 20.58 -1.72
C TRP A 290 13.78 19.70 -0.54
N PRO A 291 14.72 18.99 0.10
CA PRO A 291 14.40 18.04 1.15
C PRO A 291 13.95 18.74 2.43
N VAL A 292 12.92 18.21 3.07
CA VAL A 292 12.39 18.70 4.35
C VAL A 292 12.48 17.59 5.39
N GLY A 293 13.12 17.86 6.53
CA GLY A 293 13.29 16.86 7.59
C GLY A 293 11.96 16.34 8.11
N GLY A 294 11.88 15.03 8.36
CA GLY A 294 10.72 14.38 9.00
C GLY A 294 9.57 13.99 8.07
N SER A 295 9.53 14.43 6.81
CA SER A 295 8.51 13.96 5.85
C SER A 295 8.95 14.13 4.39
N ILE A 296 8.89 13.02 3.62
CA ILE A 296 9.14 13.05 2.18
C ILE A 296 8.08 13.88 1.42
N TYR A 297 6.84 13.95 1.91
CA TYR A 297 5.77 14.68 1.22
C TYR A 297 5.96 16.19 1.31
N TYR A 298 6.47 16.70 2.43
CA TYR A 298 6.85 18.10 2.53
C TYR A 298 8.01 18.43 1.59
N GLY A 299 8.93 17.49 1.36
CA GLY A 299 9.96 17.61 0.33
C GLY A 299 9.39 17.67 -1.09
N LEU A 300 8.35 16.89 -1.39
CA LEU A 300 7.65 16.95 -2.69
C LEU A 300 6.96 18.30 -2.89
N GLU A 301 6.25 18.79 -1.88
CA GLU A 301 5.59 20.11 -1.92
C GLU A 301 6.61 21.25 -2.08
N ALA A 302 7.69 21.24 -1.30
CA ALA A 302 8.77 22.22 -1.40
C ALA A 302 9.40 22.22 -2.80
N SER A 303 9.68 21.03 -3.34
CA SER A 303 10.25 20.88 -4.69
C SER A 303 9.28 21.36 -5.77
N ALA A 304 7.97 21.16 -5.60
CA ALA A 304 6.95 21.67 -6.49
C ALA A 304 6.86 23.21 -6.47
N TYR A 305 6.96 23.84 -5.30
CA TYR A 305 7.07 25.31 -5.21
C TYR A 305 8.35 25.84 -5.87
N ALA A 306 9.49 25.18 -5.66
CA ALA A 306 10.75 25.55 -6.33
C ALA A 306 10.63 25.44 -7.86
N LEU A 307 10.00 24.37 -8.36
CA LEU A 307 9.71 24.19 -9.79
C LEU A 307 8.85 25.36 -10.32
N LEU A 308 7.75 25.69 -9.64
CA LEU A 308 6.90 26.82 -10.02
C LEU A 308 7.67 28.16 -10.03
N ALA A 309 8.58 28.37 -9.07
CA ALA A 309 9.43 29.56 -9.03
C ALA A 309 10.37 29.66 -10.25
N PHE A 310 11.04 28.56 -10.63
CA PHE A 310 11.90 28.53 -11.81
C PHE A 310 11.12 28.65 -13.12
N VAL A 311 9.95 28.00 -13.23
CA VAL A 311 9.05 28.14 -14.38
C VAL A 311 8.62 29.60 -14.54
N LYS A 312 8.21 30.25 -13.44
CA LYS A 312 7.82 31.66 -13.47
C LYS A 312 8.97 32.58 -13.89
N ALA A 313 10.19 32.26 -13.47
CA ALA A 313 11.41 32.95 -13.88
C ALA A 313 11.95 32.54 -15.26
N LYS A 314 11.22 31.69 -16.01
CA LYS A 314 11.61 31.12 -17.32
C LYS A 314 12.97 30.41 -17.33
N ASP A 315 13.36 29.84 -16.19
CA ASP A 315 14.63 29.12 -16.01
C ASP A 315 14.42 27.60 -16.20
N PHE A 316 14.12 27.21 -17.43
CA PHE A 316 13.73 25.83 -17.74
C PHE A 316 14.86 24.81 -17.59
N GLN A 317 16.12 25.26 -17.65
CA GLN A 317 17.30 24.41 -17.41
C GLN A 317 17.34 23.91 -15.96
N ARG A 318 17.04 24.78 -14.98
CA ARG A 318 16.98 24.40 -13.56
C ARG A 318 15.67 23.71 -13.19
N ALA A 319 14.59 23.97 -13.91
CA ALA A 319 13.31 23.30 -13.71
C ALA A 319 13.33 21.82 -14.15
N ALA A 320 14.05 21.47 -15.23
CA ALA A 320 14.01 20.13 -15.80
C ALA A 320 14.44 18.99 -14.83
N PRO A 321 15.56 19.10 -14.08
CA PRO A 321 15.95 18.09 -13.08
C PRO A 321 14.88 17.87 -12.01
N ILE A 322 14.18 18.93 -11.61
CA ILE A 322 13.13 18.87 -10.58
C ILE A 322 11.94 18.07 -11.09
N VAL A 323 11.52 18.28 -12.35
CA VAL A 323 10.46 17.50 -12.99
C VAL A 323 10.84 16.02 -13.02
N ASN A 324 12.07 15.70 -13.45
CA ASN A 324 12.55 14.32 -13.52
C ASN A 324 12.54 13.65 -12.13
N TRP A 325 13.00 14.36 -11.10
CA TRP A 325 12.97 13.85 -9.74
C TRP A 325 11.55 13.63 -9.24
N LEU A 326 10.64 14.61 -9.40
CA LEU A 326 9.24 14.48 -9.02
C LEU A 326 8.61 13.25 -9.70
N ASN A 327 8.92 12.97 -10.96
CA ASN A 327 8.39 11.81 -11.67
C ASN A 327 8.84 10.48 -11.06
N SER A 328 10.07 10.42 -10.57
CA SER A 328 10.60 9.23 -9.89
C SER A 328 9.88 8.93 -8.56
N GLN A 329 9.15 9.89 -7.99
CA GLN A 329 8.48 9.77 -6.69
C GLN A 329 7.01 9.33 -6.79
N ARG A 330 6.50 9.10 -8.01
CA ARG A 330 5.10 8.71 -8.27
C ARG A 330 4.83 7.29 -7.75
N ARG A 331 3.70 7.09 -7.04
CA ARG A 331 3.35 5.79 -6.44
C ARG A 331 2.45 4.93 -7.33
N SER A 332 2.36 3.62 -7.01
CA SER A 332 1.40 2.68 -7.63
C SER A 332 -0.03 3.16 -7.39
N GLY A 333 -0.66 3.77 -8.39
CA GLY A 333 -1.94 4.49 -8.27
C GLY A 333 -1.90 5.92 -8.83
N GLY A 334 -0.71 6.42 -9.18
CA GLY A 334 -0.53 7.63 -9.95
C GLY A 334 -0.43 8.93 -9.13
N GLY A 335 -0.69 8.89 -7.81
CA GLY A 335 -0.54 10.03 -6.89
C GLY A 335 0.79 10.06 -6.13
N TYR A 336 0.92 11.06 -5.26
CA TYR A 336 2.16 11.39 -4.53
C TYR A 336 2.08 11.13 -3.01
N GLY A 337 1.10 10.34 -2.58
CA GLY A 337 0.92 9.92 -1.18
C GLY A 337 -0.04 10.79 -0.37
N THR A 338 0.05 12.12 -0.47
CA THR A 338 -0.89 13.06 0.18
C THR A 338 -1.64 13.90 -0.85
N THR A 339 -2.82 14.41 -0.48
CA THR A 339 -3.60 15.32 -1.34
C THR A 339 -2.80 16.58 -1.68
N GLN A 340 -2.11 17.21 -0.72
CA GLN A 340 -1.33 18.42 -0.97
C GLN A 340 -0.11 18.18 -1.87
N ALA A 341 0.70 17.16 -1.59
CA ALA A 341 1.83 16.82 -2.46
C ALA A 341 1.33 16.50 -3.88
N THR A 342 0.23 15.76 -3.98
CA THR A 342 -0.36 15.41 -5.27
C THR A 342 -0.81 16.66 -6.04
N ILE A 343 -1.59 17.53 -5.39
CA ILE A 343 -2.06 18.80 -5.97
C ILE A 343 -0.90 19.69 -6.41
N MET A 344 0.09 19.88 -5.54
CA MET A 344 1.20 20.80 -5.79
C MET A 344 2.11 20.28 -6.90
N VAL A 345 2.46 18.99 -6.89
CA VAL A 345 3.29 18.39 -7.94
C VAL A 345 2.57 18.42 -9.28
N PHE A 346 1.27 18.08 -9.31
CA PHE A 346 0.49 18.16 -10.54
C PHE A 346 0.39 19.58 -11.07
N GLN A 347 0.11 20.57 -10.20
CA GLN A 347 0.10 21.98 -10.59
C GLN A 347 1.46 22.42 -11.16
N ALA A 348 2.57 22.09 -10.49
CA ALA A 348 3.90 22.53 -10.88
C ALA A 348 4.38 21.94 -12.21
N VAL A 349 4.19 20.64 -12.41
CA VAL A 349 4.57 19.97 -13.66
C VAL A 349 3.62 20.35 -14.80
N ALA A 350 2.33 20.60 -14.52
CA ALA A 350 1.39 21.15 -15.49
C ALA A 350 1.84 22.53 -16.00
N GLU A 351 2.20 23.45 -15.10
CA GLU A 351 2.70 24.77 -15.48
C GLU A 351 4.01 24.71 -16.26
N TYR A 352 4.94 23.83 -15.86
CA TYR A 352 6.15 23.57 -16.63
C TYR A 352 5.82 23.11 -18.06
N ARG A 353 4.87 22.18 -18.22
CA ARG A 353 4.42 21.67 -19.52
C ARG A 353 3.83 22.75 -20.41
N ILE A 354 2.96 23.58 -19.84
CA ILE A 354 2.26 24.64 -20.58
C ILE A 354 3.27 25.67 -21.11
N GLN A 355 4.37 25.90 -20.39
CA GLN A 355 5.35 26.95 -20.73
C GLN A 355 6.57 26.47 -21.54
N VAL A 356 6.92 25.18 -21.50
CA VAL A 356 8.08 24.66 -22.26
C VAL A 356 7.66 24.21 -23.67
N THR A 357 8.07 24.99 -24.67
CA THR A 357 7.81 24.73 -26.09
C THR A 357 8.91 23.94 -26.81
N ASP A 358 10.11 23.87 -26.23
CA ASP A 358 11.27 23.20 -26.85
C ASP A 358 11.30 21.70 -26.56
N ILE A 359 10.85 20.90 -27.52
CA ILE A 359 10.85 19.44 -27.46
C ILE A 359 12.16 18.94 -28.10
N LYS A 360 13.14 18.54 -27.28
CA LYS A 360 14.26 17.73 -27.78
C LYS A 360 13.71 16.48 -28.47
N SER A 361 13.98 16.33 -29.76
CA SER A 361 13.54 15.16 -30.53
C SER A 361 14.35 13.93 -30.14
N VAL A 362 13.66 12.87 -29.73
CA VAL A 362 14.25 11.53 -29.53
C VAL A 362 14.39 10.86 -30.89
N ASP A 363 15.53 10.21 -31.13
CA ASP A 363 15.80 9.30 -32.24
C ASP A 363 16.80 8.23 -31.78
N MET A 364 16.29 7.16 -31.15
CA MET A 364 17.05 6.18 -30.39
C MET A 364 16.54 4.75 -30.60
N GLU A 365 17.46 3.80 -30.72
CA GLU A 365 17.20 2.37 -30.76
C GLU A 365 17.67 1.72 -29.46
N LEU A 366 16.80 0.90 -28.84
CA LEU A 366 17.09 0.07 -27.68
C LEU A 366 17.04 -1.41 -28.09
N THR A 367 18.14 -2.13 -27.87
CA THR A 367 18.23 -3.58 -28.06
C THR A 367 18.33 -4.28 -26.71
N ILE A 368 17.37 -5.13 -26.39
CA ILE A 368 17.32 -5.93 -25.16
C ILE A 368 17.75 -7.36 -25.49
N ARG A 369 18.72 -7.88 -24.74
CA ARG A 369 19.19 -9.27 -24.84
C ARG A 369 18.99 -9.97 -23.50
N VAL A 370 18.36 -11.13 -23.56
CA VAL A 370 18.16 -12.04 -22.44
C VAL A 370 18.58 -13.43 -22.90
N GLU A 371 19.31 -14.14 -22.05
CA GLU A 371 19.78 -15.48 -22.34
C GLU A 371 18.61 -16.43 -22.67
N GLY A 372 18.70 -17.15 -23.79
CA GLY A 372 17.66 -18.07 -24.25
C GLY A 372 16.48 -17.43 -24.98
N MET A 373 16.46 -16.11 -25.17
CA MET A 373 15.46 -15.39 -25.94
C MET A 373 16.05 -14.70 -27.18
N ARG A 374 15.22 -14.46 -28.19
CA ARG A 374 15.60 -13.63 -29.33
C ARG A 374 15.75 -12.17 -28.86
N PRO A 375 16.75 -11.42 -29.37
CA PRO A 375 16.89 -10.01 -29.04
C PRO A 375 15.64 -9.22 -29.41
N VAL A 376 15.19 -8.35 -28.51
CA VAL A 376 14.06 -7.45 -28.73
C VAL A 376 14.61 -6.07 -29.08
N VAL A 377 14.15 -5.50 -30.19
CA VAL A 377 14.62 -4.19 -30.68
C VAL A 377 13.45 -3.20 -30.69
N TRP A 378 13.63 -2.06 -30.04
CA TRP A 378 12.66 -0.97 -29.95
C TRP A 378 13.24 0.33 -30.48
N THR A 379 12.49 1.00 -31.35
CA THR A 379 12.89 2.29 -31.92
C THR A 379 11.97 3.40 -31.40
N PHE A 380 12.59 4.46 -30.87
CA PHE A 380 11.94 5.65 -30.36
C PHE A 380 12.32 6.86 -31.22
N ASN A 381 11.33 7.53 -31.78
CA ASN A 381 11.43 8.71 -32.61
C ASN A 381 10.41 9.77 -32.13
N LYS A 382 10.41 10.97 -32.72
CA LYS A 382 9.47 12.05 -32.35
C LYS A 382 7.99 11.62 -32.30
N ASN A 383 7.57 10.69 -33.16
CA ASN A 383 6.18 10.30 -33.31
C ASN A 383 5.75 9.15 -32.39
N ASN A 384 6.70 8.34 -31.90
CA ASN A 384 6.39 7.17 -31.08
C ASN A 384 7.08 7.17 -29.72
N ALA A 385 7.86 8.22 -29.39
CA ALA A 385 8.62 8.22 -28.16
C ALA A 385 7.72 8.17 -26.90
N HIS A 386 6.46 8.61 -26.99
CA HIS A 386 5.46 8.49 -25.92
C HIS A 386 4.88 7.07 -25.75
N LEU A 387 5.09 6.19 -26.73
CA LEU A 387 4.58 4.83 -26.67
C LEU A 387 5.45 4.00 -25.73
N THR A 388 4.85 3.57 -24.62
CA THR A 388 5.45 2.59 -23.73
C THR A 388 5.46 1.22 -24.39
N ARG A 389 6.64 0.60 -24.46
CA ARG A 389 6.84 -0.76 -24.95
C ARG A 389 7.13 -1.65 -23.75
N THR A 390 6.47 -2.80 -23.67
CA THR A 390 6.65 -3.77 -22.58
C THR A 390 6.90 -5.14 -23.15
N GLU A 391 7.89 -5.84 -22.60
CA GLU A 391 8.17 -7.24 -22.88
C GLU A 391 8.10 -8.05 -21.58
N LYS A 392 7.47 -9.23 -21.63
CA LYS A 392 7.50 -10.19 -20.53
C LYS A 392 8.69 -11.13 -20.72
N ILE A 393 9.52 -11.24 -19.69
CA ILE A 393 10.69 -12.12 -19.69
C ILE A 393 10.64 -13.11 -18.52
N PRO A 394 11.33 -14.27 -18.62
CA PRO A 394 11.54 -15.15 -17.48
C PRO A 394 12.25 -14.42 -16.33
N SER A 395 11.79 -14.63 -15.10
CA SER A 395 12.45 -14.09 -13.91
C SER A 395 13.83 -14.72 -13.69
N ASN A 396 14.67 -14.06 -12.88
CA ASN A 396 16.01 -14.51 -12.47
C ASN A 396 17.02 -14.67 -13.62
N ARG A 397 16.85 -13.90 -14.71
CA ARG A 397 17.82 -13.83 -15.81
C ARG A 397 18.55 -12.48 -15.80
N GLU A 398 19.78 -12.48 -16.29
CA GLU A 398 20.51 -11.25 -16.58
C GLU A 398 19.99 -10.61 -17.87
N ILE A 399 19.89 -9.28 -17.89
CA ILE A 399 19.35 -8.51 -19.01
C ILE A 399 20.41 -7.51 -19.45
N SER A 400 20.76 -7.53 -20.74
CA SER A 400 21.64 -6.53 -21.36
C SER A 400 20.83 -5.60 -22.25
N ILE A 401 20.93 -4.30 -22.00
CA ILE A 401 20.23 -3.26 -22.75
C ILE A 401 21.27 -2.40 -23.47
N THR A 402 21.27 -2.43 -24.79
CA THR A 402 22.15 -1.61 -25.64
C THR A 402 21.35 -0.47 -26.26
N SER A 403 21.89 0.75 -26.20
CA SER A 403 21.32 1.93 -26.84
C SER A 403 22.17 2.45 -28.00
N LYS A 404 21.53 2.94 -29.06
CA LYS A 404 22.15 3.64 -30.19
C LYS A 404 21.30 4.84 -30.60
N GLY A 405 21.94 5.92 -31.06
CA GLY A 405 21.27 7.09 -31.62
C GLY A 405 21.45 8.36 -30.78
N SER A 406 20.45 9.23 -30.80
CA SER A 406 20.41 10.46 -30.01
C SER A 406 19.10 10.58 -29.24
N GLY A 407 19.19 10.66 -27.92
CA GLY A 407 18.04 10.82 -27.06
C GLY A 407 18.26 10.15 -25.71
N GLU A 408 17.26 10.26 -24.86
CA GLU A 408 17.18 9.55 -23.59
C GLU A 408 15.99 8.58 -23.67
N ALA A 409 16.03 7.51 -22.88
CA ALA A 409 14.91 6.60 -22.70
C ALA A 409 14.92 6.10 -21.26
N SER A 410 13.75 6.08 -20.62
CA SER A 410 13.61 5.50 -19.30
C SER A 410 13.14 4.06 -19.45
N VAL A 411 13.84 3.18 -18.77
CA VAL A 411 13.61 1.73 -18.77
C VAL A 411 13.36 1.27 -17.35
N THR A 412 12.24 0.61 -17.13
CA THR A 412 11.87 0.00 -15.85
C THR A 412 11.92 -1.50 -16.00
N VAL A 413 12.71 -2.17 -15.14
CA VAL A 413 12.71 -3.62 -15.02
C VAL A 413 12.00 -3.96 -13.72
N MET A 414 10.81 -4.55 -13.82
CA MET A 414 9.95 -4.83 -12.67
C MET A 414 9.57 -6.30 -12.61
N THR A 415 9.92 -6.94 -11.51
CA THR A 415 9.53 -8.31 -11.19
C THR A 415 8.34 -8.30 -10.25
N THR A 416 7.29 -9.00 -10.66
CA THR A 416 6.08 -9.22 -9.87
C THR A 416 6.07 -10.66 -9.36
N TYR A 417 5.86 -10.84 -8.06
CA TYR A 417 5.82 -12.14 -7.41
C TYR A 417 5.00 -12.06 -6.12
N TYR A 418 4.55 -13.21 -5.60
CA TYR A 418 3.92 -13.27 -4.29
C TYR A 418 5.00 -13.46 -3.23
N ALA A 419 5.12 -12.53 -2.29
CA ALA A 419 6.05 -12.64 -1.18
C ALA A 419 5.35 -13.23 0.06
N LYS A 420 6.06 -14.06 0.82
CA LYS A 420 5.65 -14.48 2.16
C LYS A 420 5.49 -13.21 3.03
N PRO A 421 4.41 -13.10 3.82
CA PRO A 421 4.25 -11.98 4.74
C PRO A 421 5.48 -11.93 5.67
N LYS A 422 6.25 -10.85 5.60
CA LYS A 422 7.29 -10.60 6.60
C LYS A 422 6.58 -10.12 7.85
N GLU A 423 6.69 -10.88 8.92
CA GLU A 423 6.52 -10.36 10.28
C GLU A 423 7.65 -9.35 10.51
N ARG A 424 7.51 -8.14 9.97
CA ARG A 424 8.13 -7.01 10.64
C ARG A 424 7.40 -6.92 11.97
N SER A 425 8.11 -7.14 13.05
CA SER A 425 7.67 -6.76 14.39
C SER A 425 6.93 -5.42 14.27
N THR A 426 5.72 -5.41 14.78
CA THR A 426 4.86 -4.25 15.02
C THR A 426 5.63 -2.95 15.21
N ASP A 427 5.96 -2.25 14.13
CA ASP A 427 6.42 -0.86 14.20
C ASP A 427 5.17 0.04 14.26
N CYS A 428 4.34 -0.24 15.25
CA CYS A 428 3.28 0.64 15.70
C CYS A 428 3.95 1.83 16.42
N LYS A 429 4.69 2.65 15.66
CA LYS A 429 5.53 3.73 16.19
C LYS A 429 4.71 4.85 16.79
N ASN A 430 3.63 5.22 16.10
CA ASN A 430 2.82 6.39 16.43
C ASN A 430 1.41 6.02 16.91
N PHE A 431 1.06 4.73 16.91
CA PHE A 431 -0.27 4.28 17.30
C PHE A 431 -0.18 3.10 18.24
N GLU A 432 -1.00 3.10 19.28
CA GLU A 432 -1.38 1.90 20.02
C GLU A 432 -2.65 1.35 19.39
N LEU A 433 -2.64 0.08 18.96
CA LEU A 433 -3.79 -0.60 18.36
C LEU A 433 -4.04 -1.90 19.10
N GLU A 434 -5.29 -2.17 19.48
CA GLU A 434 -5.75 -3.42 20.09
C GLU A 434 -7.04 -3.87 19.42
N LEU A 435 -7.13 -5.18 19.17
CA LEU A 435 -8.29 -5.80 18.54
C LEU A 435 -8.87 -6.84 19.48
N LEU A 436 -10.18 -6.81 19.67
CA LEU A 436 -10.94 -7.82 20.38
C LEU A 436 -12.02 -8.36 19.43
N PHE A 437 -12.02 -9.67 19.19
CA PHE A 437 -12.94 -10.30 18.25
C PHE A 437 -13.63 -11.47 18.94
N GLU A 438 -14.91 -11.28 19.28
CA GLU A 438 -15.67 -12.18 20.16
C GLU A 438 -16.88 -12.75 19.43
N LYS A 439 -17.21 -14.01 19.70
CA LYS A 439 -18.43 -14.64 19.17
C LYS A 439 -19.64 -14.10 19.94
N GLU A 440 -20.70 -13.76 19.21
CA GLU A 440 -21.97 -13.36 19.81
C GLU A 440 -22.85 -14.60 20.05
N ASP A 441 -23.56 -14.62 21.17
CA ASP A 441 -24.44 -15.75 21.55
C ASP A 441 -25.65 -15.89 20.63
N ARG A 442 -26.08 -14.80 19.99
CA ARG A 442 -27.26 -14.75 19.13
C ARG A 442 -26.87 -14.30 17.72
N VAL A 443 -27.38 -15.03 16.73
CA VAL A 443 -27.24 -14.67 15.31
C VAL A 443 -28.52 -13.97 14.86
N THR A 444 -28.45 -12.65 14.67
CA THR A 444 -29.60 -11.83 14.27
C THR A 444 -29.66 -11.56 12.77
N TYR A 445 -28.61 -11.92 12.03
CA TYR A 445 -28.49 -11.63 10.60
C TYR A 445 -29.01 -12.79 9.75
N HIS A 446 -29.92 -12.49 8.83
CA HIS A 446 -30.57 -13.50 7.99
C HIS A 446 -29.56 -14.17 7.04
N GLY A 447 -29.52 -15.51 7.07
CA GLY A 447 -28.59 -16.30 6.25
C GLY A 447 -27.16 -16.40 6.80
N ALA A 448 -26.90 -15.90 8.00
CA ALA A 448 -25.63 -16.09 8.68
C ALA A 448 -25.66 -17.35 9.58
N SER A 449 -24.56 -18.09 9.62
CA SER A 449 -24.37 -19.23 10.53
C SER A 449 -23.84 -18.79 11.89
N GLU A 450 -23.00 -17.75 11.93
CA GLU A 450 -22.38 -17.22 13.15
C GLU A 450 -22.28 -15.69 13.09
N SER A 451 -22.25 -15.05 14.25
CA SER A 451 -22.03 -13.61 14.38
C SER A 451 -20.91 -13.32 15.36
N TYR A 452 -20.12 -12.30 15.08
CA TYR A 452 -18.97 -11.89 15.87
C TYR A 452 -18.96 -10.39 16.04
N LYS A 453 -18.48 -9.91 17.19
CA LYS A 453 -18.30 -8.50 17.50
C LYS A 453 -16.81 -8.16 17.43
N LEU A 454 -16.46 -7.24 16.54
CA LEU A 454 -15.10 -6.71 16.42
C LEU A 454 -15.02 -5.35 17.12
N THR A 455 -14.17 -5.24 18.13
CA THR A 455 -13.84 -3.99 18.83
C THR A 455 -12.42 -3.59 18.52
N ILE A 456 -12.26 -2.42 17.92
CA ILE A 456 -10.99 -1.81 17.55
C ILE A 456 -10.71 -0.69 18.54
N SER A 457 -9.64 -0.82 19.33
CA SER A 457 -9.19 0.23 20.25
C SER A 457 -7.90 0.86 19.71
N SER A 458 -7.91 2.17 19.50
CA SER A 458 -6.78 2.92 18.94
C SER A 458 -6.44 4.16 19.77
N ARG A 459 -5.14 4.44 19.96
CA ARG A 459 -4.65 5.68 20.60
C ARG A 459 -3.41 6.20 19.86
N TYR A 460 -3.25 7.51 19.78
CA TYR A 460 -2.07 8.12 19.17
C TYR A 460 -0.94 8.29 20.20
N LEU A 461 0.31 8.03 19.81
CA LEU A 461 1.48 8.01 20.69
C LEU A 461 2.29 9.32 20.67
N SER A 462 1.65 10.46 20.40
CA SER A 462 2.28 11.78 20.54
C SER A 462 2.17 12.31 21.97
N THR A 463 3.14 13.11 22.38
CA THR A 463 3.16 13.78 23.70
C THR A 463 2.40 15.09 23.73
N ASP A 464 2.09 15.69 22.58
CA ASP A 464 1.66 17.08 22.46
C ASP A 464 0.41 17.30 21.60
N ARG A 465 -0.04 16.31 20.82
CA ARG A 465 -1.19 16.46 19.93
C ARG A 465 -1.98 15.17 19.71
N ASP A 466 -3.26 15.33 19.41
CA ASP A 466 -4.08 14.27 18.83
C ASP A 466 -3.63 13.98 17.37
N ALA A 467 -3.88 12.76 16.90
CA ALA A 467 -3.77 12.46 15.48
C ALA A 467 -4.85 13.24 14.72
N THR A 468 -4.50 13.74 13.54
CA THR A 468 -5.49 14.37 12.64
C THR A 468 -6.41 13.30 12.04
N MET A 469 -7.16 13.64 10.98
CA MET A 469 -8.04 12.69 10.29
C MET A 469 -7.30 11.37 10.00
N SER A 470 -7.86 10.28 10.50
CA SER A 470 -7.23 8.95 10.49
C SER A 470 -8.15 7.94 9.82
N ILE A 471 -7.57 6.93 9.19
CA ILE A 471 -8.30 5.83 8.56
C ILE A 471 -8.09 4.55 9.37
N LEU A 472 -9.18 3.82 9.58
CA LEU A 472 -9.16 2.39 9.89
C LEU A 472 -9.51 1.61 8.63
N ASP A 473 -8.53 0.89 8.10
CA ASP A 473 -8.69 -0.03 6.99
C ASP A 473 -8.85 -1.45 7.54
N VAL A 474 -10.08 -1.96 7.49
CA VAL A 474 -10.47 -3.26 8.03
C VAL A 474 -10.64 -4.23 6.86
N SER A 475 -9.68 -5.15 6.71
CA SER A 475 -9.84 -6.27 5.79
C SER A 475 -10.89 -7.24 6.34
N LEU A 476 -11.76 -7.75 5.48
CA LEU A 476 -12.79 -8.70 5.89
C LEU A 476 -12.30 -10.15 5.77
N LEU A 477 -12.78 -11.00 6.68
CA LEU A 477 -12.60 -12.44 6.62
C LEU A 477 -13.41 -13.02 5.44
N THR A 478 -12.88 -14.03 4.75
CA THR A 478 -13.57 -14.68 3.64
C THR A 478 -14.91 -15.26 4.11
N GLY A 479 -16.00 -14.91 3.41
CA GLY A 479 -17.35 -15.37 3.76
C GLY A 479 -18.03 -14.57 4.87
N PHE A 480 -17.41 -13.49 5.35
CA PHE A 480 -18.01 -12.57 6.33
C PHE A 480 -18.56 -11.31 5.66
N VAL A 481 -19.67 -10.80 6.18
CA VAL A 481 -20.27 -9.50 5.84
C VAL A 481 -20.38 -8.65 7.09
N VAL A 482 -20.35 -7.32 6.94
CA VAL A 482 -20.42 -6.38 8.07
C VAL A 482 -21.87 -5.96 8.30
N ASP A 483 -22.26 -5.77 9.57
CA ASP A 483 -23.57 -5.19 9.90
C ASP A 483 -23.61 -3.70 9.55
N GLU A 484 -24.31 -3.34 8.48
CA GLU A 484 -24.46 -1.94 8.07
C GLU A 484 -25.26 -1.08 9.06
N ALA A 485 -26.13 -1.69 9.89
CA ALA A 485 -26.90 -0.94 10.87
C ALA A 485 -25.99 -0.40 11.99
N ASP A 486 -25.03 -1.22 12.44
CA ASP A 486 -24.02 -0.81 13.41
C ASP A 486 -23.16 0.35 12.85
N LEU A 487 -22.73 0.26 11.59
CA LEU A 487 -21.95 1.33 10.94
C LEU A 487 -22.76 2.62 10.75
N LYS A 488 -24.06 2.53 10.46
CA LYS A 488 -24.94 3.69 10.39
C LYS A 488 -25.10 4.34 11.77
N ALA A 489 -25.25 3.55 12.82
CA ALA A 489 -25.33 4.07 14.19
C ALA A 489 -24.02 4.78 14.61
N LEU A 490 -22.85 4.24 14.23
CA LEU A 490 -21.56 4.86 14.51
C LEU A 490 -21.34 6.18 13.74
N SER A 491 -21.99 6.34 12.58
CA SER A 491 -21.82 7.51 11.69
C SER A 491 -22.87 8.60 11.86
N THR A 492 -23.95 8.35 12.61
CA THR A 492 -25.08 9.28 12.77
C THR A 492 -25.25 9.76 14.23
N GLY A 493 -25.82 10.96 14.41
CA GLY A 493 -26.10 11.55 15.73
C GLY A 493 -25.00 12.47 16.29
N HIS A 494 -25.26 13.07 17.46
CA HIS A 494 -24.36 14.04 18.12
C HIS A 494 -23.10 13.41 18.74
N GLY A 495 -23.11 12.10 18.98
CA GLY A 495 -21.97 11.31 19.50
C GLY A 495 -21.25 10.48 18.43
N ARG A 496 -21.34 10.86 17.15
CA ARG A 496 -20.75 10.09 16.04
C ARG A 496 -19.25 9.81 16.26
N LEU A 497 -18.84 8.57 16.05
CA LEU A 497 -17.45 8.12 16.21
C LEU A 497 -16.72 8.03 14.87
N ILE A 498 -17.46 7.76 13.80
CA ILE A 498 -16.93 7.71 12.43
C ILE A 498 -17.62 8.78 11.59
N GLN A 499 -16.87 9.43 10.71
CA GLN A 499 -17.39 10.46 9.83
C GLN A 499 -18.08 9.84 8.61
N LYS A 500 -17.51 8.76 8.10
CA LYS A 500 -17.98 8.02 6.92
C LYS A 500 -17.44 6.59 6.99
N PHE A 501 -18.13 5.68 6.32
CA PHE A 501 -17.60 4.36 5.98
C PHE A 501 -17.78 4.08 4.49
N GLU A 502 -16.86 3.31 3.92
CA GLU A 502 -16.90 2.86 2.53
C GLU A 502 -16.53 1.38 2.43
N MET A 503 -17.26 0.65 1.60
CA MET A 503 -16.90 -0.73 1.23
C MET A 503 -16.11 -0.68 -0.07
N ASN A 504 -14.81 -0.96 -0.01
CA ASN A 504 -13.92 -0.86 -1.15
C ASN A 504 -13.46 -2.25 -1.63
N LYS A 505 -13.54 -2.49 -2.95
CA LYS A 505 -13.03 -3.68 -3.64
C LYS A 505 -11.76 -3.41 -4.47
N GLN A 506 -11.38 -2.13 -4.66
CA GLN A 506 -10.24 -1.73 -5.48
C GLN A 506 -8.88 -1.82 -4.78
N LEU A 507 -8.85 -1.66 -3.44
CA LEU A 507 -7.61 -1.70 -2.65
C LEU A 507 -7.24 -3.10 -2.13
N SER A 508 -8.20 -4.02 -2.10
CA SER A 508 -8.02 -5.41 -1.68
C SER A 508 -8.99 -6.32 -2.43
N GLU A 509 -8.47 -7.38 -3.07
CA GLU A 509 -9.28 -8.39 -3.77
C GLU A 509 -10.23 -9.15 -2.84
N ARG A 510 -10.02 -9.06 -1.51
CA ARG A 510 -10.84 -9.72 -0.46
C ARG A 510 -12.03 -8.88 0.03
N GLY A 511 -12.14 -7.62 -0.40
CA GLY A 511 -13.08 -6.65 0.16
C GLY A 511 -12.54 -6.03 1.46
N SER A 512 -12.61 -4.70 1.53
CA SER A 512 -12.14 -3.89 2.66
C SER A 512 -13.23 -2.93 3.11
N LEU A 513 -13.39 -2.78 4.43
CA LEU A 513 -14.19 -1.74 5.05
C LEU A 513 -13.26 -0.60 5.48
N ILE A 514 -13.49 0.58 4.94
CA ILE A 514 -12.71 1.78 5.26
C ILE A 514 -13.55 2.67 6.16
N LEU A 515 -13.06 3.00 7.35
CA LEU A 515 -13.69 3.92 8.29
C LEU A 515 -12.87 5.20 8.40
N TYR A 516 -13.53 6.34 8.28
CA TYR A 516 -12.92 7.66 8.39
C TYR A 516 -13.20 8.24 9.78
N LEU A 517 -12.14 8.61 10.51
CA LEU A 517 -12.23 9.23 11.83
C LEU A 517 -11.73 10.67 11.78
N ASP A 518 -12.45 11.59 12.43
CA ASP A 518 -12.08 13.02 12.49
C ASP A 518 -10.71 13.21 13.17
N LYS A 519 -10.44 12.43 14.22
CA LYS A 519 -9.16 12.39 14.95
C LYS A 519 -9.01 11.09 15.75
N ILE A 520 -7.77 10.76 16.14
CA ILE A 520 -7.51 9.73 17.17
C ILE A 520 -6.83 10.41 18.37
N PRO A 521 -7.41 10.35 19.58
CA PRO A 521 -6.86 11.01 20.75
C PRO A 521 -5.49 10.44 21.16
N HIS A 522 -4.64 11.29 21.74
CA HIS A 522 -3.37 10.83 22.33
C HIS A 522 -3.49 10.43 23.81
N GLN A 523 -4.43 11.04 24.54
CA GLN A 523 -4.61 10.84 25.99
C GLN A 523 -5.48 9.63 26.34
N SER A 524 -6.39 9.23 25.44
CA SER A 524 -7.39 8.18 25.71
C SER A 524 -7.55 7.24 24.52
N LYS A 525 -7.98 6.01 24.78
CA LYS A 525 -8.25 5.02 23.73
C LYS A 525 -9.60 5.33 23.08
N ASN A 526 -9.59 5.55 21.77
CA ASN A 526 -10.80 5.59 20.96
C ASN A 526 -11.24 4.16 20.62
N LYS A 527 -12.52 3.83 20.77
CA LYS A 527 -13.07 2.49 20.54
C LYS A 527 -14.13 2.51 19.46
N VAL A 528 -13.99 1.66 18.46
CA VAL A 528 -14.96 1.45 17.38
C VAL A 528 -15.38 -0.01 17.40
N THR A 529 -16.69 -0.27 17.50
CA THR A 529 -17.23 -1.63 17.64
C THR A 529 -18.39 -1.85 16.68
N PHE A 530 -18.34 -2.96 15.93
CA PHE A 530 -19.41 -3.37 15.02
C PHE A 530 -19.41 -4.89 14.85
N ARG A 531 -20.53 -5.44 14.36
CA ARG A 531 -20.69 -6.88 14.15
C ARG A 531 -20.31 -7.31 12.73
N LEU A 532 -19.77 -8.52 12.63
CA LEU A 532 -19.52 -9.26 11.40
C LEU A 532 -20.31 -10.57 11.44
N HIS A 533 -20.87 -10.95 10.30
CA HIS A 533 -21.73 -12.12 10.15
C HIS A 533 -21.14 -13.09 9.13
N ARG A 534 -21.05 -14.35 9.49
CA ARG A 534 -20.55 -15.42 8.62
C ARG A 534 -21.69 -15.95 7.76
N VAL A 535 -21.68 -15.65 6.47
CA VAL A 535 -22.72 -16.05 5.51
C VAL A 535 -22.28 -17.20 4.60
N MET A 536 -20.98 -17.50 4.55
CA MET A 536 -20.44 -18.64 3.82
C MET A 536 -19.39 -19.36 4.67
N ASP A 537 -19.42 -20.69 4.64
CA ASP A 537 -18.42 -21.52 5.30
C ASP A 537 -17.19 -21.71 4.43
N ALA A 538 -16.05 -21.24 4.92
CA ALA A 538 -14.74 -21.51 4.35
C ALA A 538 -14.03 -22.59 5.17
N GLY A 539 -13.48 -23.62 4.51
CA GLY A 539 -12.79 -24.72 5.20
C GLY A 539 -11.50 -24.28 5.92
N PHE A 540 -10.78 -23.31 5.35
CA PHE A 540 -9.58 -22.72 5.94
C PHE A 540 -9.71 -21.20 5.96
N LEU A 541 -10.18 -20.66 7.08
CA LEU A 541 -10.33 -19.22 7.25
C LEU A 541 -8.97 -18.57 7.47
N GLN A 542 -8.55 -17.70 6.56
CA GLN A 542 -7.33 -16.92 6.73
C GLN A 542 -7.57 -15.74 7.68
N PRO A 543 -6.59 -15.40 8.55
CA PRO A 543 -6.62 -14.19 9.35
C PRO A 543 -6.81 -12.94 8.50
N ALA A 544 -7.56 -11.97 9.04
CA ALA A 544 -7.73 -10.66 8.44
C ALA A 544 -7.03 -9.58 9.27
N ALA A 545 -6.72 -8.45 8.65
CA ALA A 545 -5.99 -7.36 9.28
C ALA A 545 -6.85 -6.10 9.48
N VAL A 546 -6.54 -5.36 10.54
CA VAL A 546 -6.94 -3.97 10.73
C VAL A 546 -5.69 -3.11 10.69
N THR A 547 -5.70 -2.08 9.86
CA THR A 547 -4.62 -1.11 9.75
C THR A 547 -5.11 0.29 10.12
N VAL A 548 -4.38 0.98 10.99
CA VAL A 548 -4.63 2.38 11.36
C VAL A 548 -3.51 3.27 10.84
N TYR A 549 -3.86 4.42 10.27
CA TYR A 549 -2.90 5.44 9.85
C TYR A 549 -3.54 6.84 9.81
N GLU A 550 -2.73 7.88 10.05
CA GLU A 550 -3.14 9.24 9.69
C GLU A 550 -3.27 9.32 8.17
N TYR A 551 -4.36 9.91 7.69
CA TYR A 551 -4.66 10.00 6.25
C TYR A 551 -3.51 10.59 5.42
N TYR A 552 -2.74 11.50 6.03
CA TYR A 552 -1.64 12.22 5.38
C TYR A 552 -0.24 11.70 5.72
N SER A 553 -0.12 10.62 6.52
CA SER A 553 1.16 10.06 6.96
C SER A 553 1.13 8.52 7.01
N ILE A 554 0.90 7.91 5.84
CA ILE A 554 0.71 6.46 5.66
C ILE A 554 1.96 5.63 6.06
N GLU A 555 3.14 6.26 6.11
CA GLU A 555 4.39 5.66 6.57
C GLU A 555 4.36 5.26 8.04
N ASN A 556 3.51 5.89 8.86
CA ASN A 556 3.40 5.64 10.30
C ASN A 556 2.24 4.71 10.65
N ARG A 557 1.85 3.82 9.72
CA ARG A 557 0.72 2.91 9.92
C ARG A 557 1.03 1.83 10.95
N CYS A 558 0.02 1.44 11.72
CA CYS A 558 0.07 0.29 12.62
C CYS A 558 -0.95 -0.76 12.15
N MET A 559 -0.57 -2.04 12.18
CA MET A 559 -1.38 -3.15 11.68
C MET A 559 -1.46 -4.25 12.73
N LYS A 560 -2.65 -4.83 12.93
CA LYS A 560 -2.87 -6.04 13.74
C LYS A 560 -3.84 -6.99 13.04
N PHE A 561 -3.74 -8.28 13.35
CA PHE A 561 -4.60 -9.31 12.77
C PHE A 561 -5.65 -9.81 13.77
N TYR A 562 -6.78 -10.29 13.24
CA TYR A 562 -7.87 -10.89 14.00
C TYR A 562 -8.37 -12.17 13.32
N HIS A 563 -8.84 -13.13 14.14
CA HIS A 563 -9.36 -14.42 13.68
C HIS A 563 -10.28 -15.03 14.76
N PRO A 564 -11.36 -15.77 14.41
CA PRO A 564 -12.31 -16.33 15.38
C PRO A 564 -11.70 -17.22 16.48
N THR A 565 -10.73 -18.06 16.11
CA THR A 565 -10.14 -19.07 17.01
C THR A 565 -8.66 -18.88 17.29
N ARG A 566 -7.99 -17.94 16.61
CA ARG A 566 -6.53 -17.79 16.68
C ARG A 566 -6.21 -16.47 17.38
N LYS A 567 -5.43 -16.55 18.45
CA LYS A 567 -4.93 -15.36 19.13
C LYS A 567 -4.00 -14.59 18.19
N GLU A 568 -4.26 -13.29 18.04
CA GLU A 568 -3.52 -12.38 17.12
C GLU A 568 -3.51 -12.79 15.65
N GLY A 569 -4.40 -13.71 15.22
CA GLY A 569 -4.44 -14.17 13.84
C GLY A 569 -3.16 -14.86 13.36
N ALA A 570 -2.33 -15.40 14.26
CA ALA A 570 -1.11 -16.10 13.86
C ALA A 570 -1.45 -17.39 13.06
N LEU A 571 -0.74 -17.62 11.95
CA LEU A 571 -0.76 -18.93 11.27
C LEU A 571 -0.25 -20.01 12.23
N LYS A 572 -0.79 -21.23 12.15
CA LYS A 572 -0.23 -22.35 12.92
C LYS A 572 1.17 -22.64 12.36
N LYS A 573 2.18 -22.54 13.20
CA LYS A 573 3.59 -22.78 12.84
C LYS A 573 4.17 -23.86 13.74
N ILE A 574 5.01 -24.72 13.18
CA ILE A 574 5.92 -25.59 13.94
C ILE A 574 7.29 -24.91 13.89
N CYS A 575 7.74 -24.41 15.04
CA CYS A 575 9.01 -23.70 15.12
C CYS A 575 10.03 -24.53 15.90
N HIS A 576 11.23 -24.67 15.34
CA HIS A 576 12.40 -25.15 16.06
C HIS A 576 13.49 -24.08 15.97
N LYS A 577 13.85 -23.48 17.11
CA LYS A 577 14.73 -22.29 17.19
C LYS A 577 14.18 -21.15 16.30
N GLU A 578 14.96 -20.64 15.35
CA GLU A 578 14.56 -19.56 14.42
C GLU A 578 13.87 -20.05 13.14
N VAL A 579 13.77 -21.37 12.94
CA VAL A 579 13.17 -21.96 11.73
C VAL A 579 11.75 -22.38 12.03
N CYS A 580 10.79 -21.68 11.42
CA CYS A 580 9.37 -22.01 11.51
C CYS A 580 8.84 -22.56 10.19
N GLU A 581 8.15 -23.68 10.26
CA GLU A 581 7.42 -24.30 9.15
C GLU A 581 5.91 -24.07 9.30
N CYS A 582 5.21 -23.91 8.18
CA CYS A 582 3.77 -23.70 8.17
C CYS A 582 3.06 -25.02 8.48
N ALA A 583 2.16 -25.01 9.46
CA ALA A 583 1.43 -26.19 9.93
C ALA A 583 -0.08 -26.05 9.72
N GLU A 584 -0.47 -25.52 8.56
CA GLU A 584 -1.87 -25.38 8.13
C GLU A 584 -2.41 -26.65 7.44
N GLU A 585 -1.64 -27.74 7.39
CA GLU A 585 -2.06 -29.03 6.82
C GLU A 585 -3.09 -29.75 7.73
N ASN A 586 -3.89 -30.65 7.15
CA ASN A 586 -4.77 -31.51 7.94
C ASN A 586 -3.94 -32.42 8.89
N CYS A 587 -4.55 -32.84 9.99
CA CYS A 587 -3.93 -33.78 10.91
C CYS A 587 -3.68 -35.15 10.24
N SER A 588 -2.57 -35.82 10.58
CA SER A 588 -2.50 -37.27 10.38
C SER A 588 -3.63 -37.95 11.16
N LEU A 589 -4.29 -38.94 10.53
CA LEU A 589 -5.26 -39.79 11.20
C LEU A 589 -4.64 -41.16 11.45
N GLN A 590 -4.72 -41.66 12.69
CA GLN A 590 -4.42 -43.06 12.94
C GLN A 590 -5.50 -43.91 12.26
N ARG A 591 -5.10 -44.75 11.30
CA ARG A 591 -6.05 -45.60 10.60
C ARG A 591 -6.45 -46.79 11.49
N LYS A 592 -7.64 -46.67 12.09
CA LYS A 592 -8.24 -47.66 13.00
C LYS A 592 -9.18 -48.64 12.26
N GLU A 593 -9.54 -48.34 11.02
CA GLU A 593 -10.44 -49.17 10.19
C GLU A 593 -9.72 -50.39 9.57
N LYS A 594 -10.49 -51.32 9.00
CA LYS A 594 -9.96 -52.47 8.25
C LYS A 594 -9.37 -51.96 6.93
N ILE A 595 -8.05 -51.98 6.83
CA ILE A 595 -7.30 -51.53 5.64
C ILE A 595 -7.00 -52.73 4.76
N ASP A 596 -7.21 -52.55 3.45
CA ASP A 596 -6.78 -53.52 2.44
C ASP A 596 -5.24 -53.57 2.35
N GLU A 597 -4.68 -54.77 2.44
CA GLU A 597 -3.24 -55.02 2.38
C GLU A 597 -2.63 -54.51 1.07
N ALA A 598 -3.34 -54.71 -0.05
CA ALA A 598 -2.88 -54.23 -1.35
C ALA A 598 -2.77 -52.70 -1.39
N LEU A 599 -3.69 -52.00 -0.73
CA LEU A 599 -3.66 -50.54 -0.62
C LEU A 599 -2.48 -50.06 0.23
N ARG A 600 -2.21 -50.72 1.37
CA ARG A 600 -1.07 -50.42 2.24
C ARG A 600 0.26 -50.61 1.51
N ASN A 601 0.43 -51.74 0.84
CA ASN A 601 1.68 -52.08 0.15
C ASN A 601 1.91 -51.14 -1.04
N LYS A 602 0.85 -50.84 -1.82
CA LYS A 602 0.91 -49.84 -2.88
C LYS A 602 1.33 -48.46 -2.36
N LYS A 603 0.80 -48.04 -1.20
CA LYS A 603 1.15 -46.76 -0.59
C LYS A 603 2.61 -46.70 -0.16
N ALA A 604 3.13 -47.75 0.47
CA ALA A 604 4.53 -47.86 0.86
C ALA A 604 5.50 -47.76 -0.33
N CYS A 605 5.04 -48.23 -1.50
CA CYS A 605 5.78 -48.19 -2.76
C CYS A 605 5.57 -46.93 -3.60
N GLU A 606 4.75 -45.97 -3.16
CA GLU A 606 4.65 -44.70 -3.87
C GLU A 606 6.02 -43.98 -3.87
N PRO A 607 6.43 -43.38 -5.01
CA PRO A 607 7.68 -42.61 -5.09
C PRO A 607 7.76 -41.42 -4.13
N THR A 608 6.62 -40.99 -3.59
CA THR A 608 6.54 -39.86 -2.65
C THR A 608 6.79 -40.27 -1.19
N ILE A 609 6.70 -41.57 -0.87
CA ILE A 609 6.99 -42.10 0.47
C ILE A 609 8.47 -42.44 0.54
N ASP A 610 9.21 -41.70 1.34
CA ASP A 610 10.67 -41.83 1.42
C ASP A 610 11.12 -42.77 2.53
N TYR A 611 10.35 -42.86 3.63
CA TYR A 611 10.67 -43.73 4.75
C TYR A 611 9.47 -44.56 5.21
N VAL A 612 9.76 -45.76 5.70
CA VAL A 612 8.76 -46.69 6.27
C VAL A 612 9.38 -47.33 7.51
N PHE A 613 8.85 -46.99 8.68
CA PHE A 613 9.36 -47.42 9.98
C PHE A 613 8.34 -48.20 10.78
N LYS A 614 8.84 -49.16 11.57
CA LYS A 614 8.14 -49.70 12.73
C LYS A 614 8.72 -49.04 13.97
N ALA A 615 7.92 -48.30 14.72
CA ALA A 615 8.39 -47.57 15.90
C ALA A 615 7.47 -47.78 17.11
N VAL A 616 8.06 -47.87 18.30
CA VAL A 616 7.33 -48.00 19.58
C VAL A 616 7.32 -46.68 20.32
N LEU A 617 6.14 -46.26 20.80
CA LEU A 617 5.99 -45.02 21.57
C LEU A 617 6.51 -45.20 23.01
N LEU A 618 7.51 -44.42 23.41
CA LEU A 618 8.10 -44.46 24.75
C LEU A 618 7.54 -43.37 25.66
N ASN A 619 7.43 -42.14 25.16
CA ASN A 619 6.93 -41.02 25.94
C ASN A 619 6.24 -39.98 25.04
N GLU A 620 5.35 -39.21 25.65
CA GLU A 620 4.73 -38.02 25.05
C GLU A 620 5.03 -36.83 25.94
N ASP A 621 5.27 -35.69 25.32
CA ASP A 621 5.50 -34.40 25.99
C ASP A 621 4.68 -33.33 25.29
N GLU A 622 3.96 -32.53 26.06
CA GLU A 622 3.01 -31.54 25.58
C GLU A 622 3.57 -30.13 25.79
N ASP A 623 3.48 -29.32 24.74
CA ASP A 623 3.79 -27.89 24.78
C ASP A 623 2.54 -27.07 24.37
N LEU A 624 2.63 -25.74 24.39
CA LEU A 624 1.50 -24.81 24.17
C LEU A 624 0.76 -25.01 22.83
N SER A 625 1.40 -25.58 21.81
CA SER A 625 0.79 -25.80 20.49
C SER A 625 1.16 -27.14 19.83
N LEU A 626 2.06 -27.91 20.44
CA LEU A 626 2.67 -29.11 19.87
C LEU A 626 2.69 -30.26 20.87
N VAL A 627 2.64 -31.48 20.36
CA VAL A 627 2.86 -32.72 21.10
C VAL A 627 4.06 -33.44 20.48
N SER A 628 5.04 -33.77 21.32
CA SER A 628 6.26 -34.46 20.94
C SER A 628 6.23 -35.90 21.43
N TYR A 629 6.20 -36.85 20.49
CA TYR A 629 6.23 -38.28 20.74
C TYR A 629 7.67 -38.79 20.63
N THR A 630 8.25 -39.21 21.74
CA THR A 630 9.54 -39.93 21.74
C THR A 630 9.28 -41.38 21.36
N MET A 631 9.68 -41.77 20.16
CA MET A 631 9.52 -43.13 19.65
C MET A 631 10.87 -43.81 19.39
N ARG A 632 10.96 -45.10 19.68
CA ARG A 632 12.13 -45.93 19.32
C ARG A 632 11.86 -46.68 18.03
N ILE A 633 12.70 -46.47 17.01
CA ILE A 633 12.57 -47.14 15.72
C ILE A 633 13.08 -48.58 15.86
N GLU A 634 12.19 -49.57 15.80
CA GLU A 634 12.53 -50.99 15.90
C GLU A 634 12.99 -51.56 14.56
N MET A 635 12.39 -51.10 13.45
CA MET A 635 12.72 -51.57 12.11
C MET A 635 12.61 -50.44 11.08
N SER A 636 13.49 -50.46 10.08
CA SER A 636 13.45 -49.57 8.91
C SER A 636 13.20 -50.40 7.66
N LEU A 637 11.94 -50.47 7.21
CA LEU A 637 11.53 -51.24 6.03
C LEU A 637 11.92 -50.52 4.73
N LYS A 638 11.91 -49.18 4.74
CA LYS A 638 12.41 -48.33 3.65
C LYS A 638 13.32 -47.26 4.24
N LYS A 639 14.53 -47.13 3.69
CA LYS A 639 15.55 -46.20 4.21
C LYS A 639 15.12 -44.75 4.00
N GLY A 640 15.04 -44.01 5.10
CA GLY A 640 14.74 -42.58 5.08
C GLY A 640 15.97 -41.69 4.84
N PRO A 641 15.80 -40.36 4.99
CA PRO A 641 16.89 -39.39 4.83
C PRO A 641 18.00 -39.54 5.89
N GLU A 642 17.69 -40.14 7.03
CA GLU A 642 18.62 -40.40 8.12
C GLU A 642 19.18 -41.83 8.04
N LYS A 643 20.50 -41.98 8.19
CA LYS A 643 21.19 -43.27 8.20
C LYS A 643 21.26 -43.84 9.63
N ASP A 644 21.22 -45.17 9.75
CA ASP A 644 21.39 -45.92 11.01
C ASP A 644 20.37 -45.58 12.11
N VAL A 645 19.09 -45.44 11.73
CA VAL A 645 17.98 -45.07 12.62
C VAL A 645 17.50 -46.21 13.53
N VAL A 646 17.79 -47.46 13.19
CA VAL A 646 17.30 -48.64 13.91
C VAL A 646 17.87 -48.70 15.33
N GLY A 647 17.01 -48.92 16.32
CA GLY A 647 17.35 -48.95 17.74
C GLY A 647 17.44 -47.58 18.41
N ARG A 648 17.33 -46.47 17.65
CA ARG A 648 17.46 -45.10 18.18
C ARG A 648 16.11 -44.50 18.54
N ASN A 649 16.13 -43.59 19.52
CA ASN A 649 14.99 -42.77 19.89
C ASN A 649 14.92 -41.53 18.99
N ARG A 650 13.76 -41.26 18.40
CA ARG A 650 13.50 -40.10 17.55
C ARG A 650 12.21 -39.42 17.99
N ILE A 651 12.16 -38.11 17.76
CA ILE A 651 11.02 -37.27 18.13
C ILE A 651 10.12 -37.16 16.91
N PHE A 652 8.86 -37.55 17.09
CA PHE A 652 7.78 -37.31 16.14
C PHE A 652 6.90 -36.18 16.69
N THR A 653 6.63 -35.14 15.90
CA THR A 653 5.84 -33.99 16.36
C THR A 653 4.50 -33.90 15.65
N SER A 654 3.46 -33.51 16.39
CA SER A 654 2.14 -33.20 15.82
C SER A 654 1.55 -31.97 16.51
N LEU A 655 0.63 -31.27 15.86
CA LEU A 655 -0.12 -30.20 16.52
C LEU A 655 -0.97 -30.76 17.66
N ILE A 656 -1.10 -30.02 18.75
CA ILE A 656 -1.98 -30.41 19.88
C ILE A 656 -3.44 -30.62 19.46
N SER A 657 -3.91 -29.88 18.44
CA SER A 657 -5.24 -30.11 17.86
C SER A 657 -5.42 -31.48 17.19
N CYS A 658 -4.32 -32.17 16.86
CA CYS A 658 -4.31 -33.46 16.18
C CYS A 658 -4.15 -34.65 17.14
N GLU A 659 -3.85 -34.40 18.41
CA GLU A 659 -3.58 -35.42 19.42
C GLU A 659 -4.74 -36.43 19.54
N LYS A 660 -5.98 -35.93 19.70
CA LYS A 660 -7.18 -36.78 19.77
C LYS A 660 -7.41 -37.62 18.51
N ALA A 661 -7.01 -37.09 17.35
CA ALA A 661 -7.21 -37.75 16.06
C ALA A 661 -6.15 -38.85 15.83
N LEU A 662 -4.94 -38.66 16.34
CA LEU A 662 -3.86 -39.63 16.33
C LEU A 662 -4.03 -40.72 17.41
N GLY A 663 -4.44 -40.37 18.62
CA GLY A 663 -4.78 -41.31 19.69
C GLY A 663 -3.72 -42.38 19.97
N LEU A 664 -2.44 -42.00 19.92
CA LEU A 664 -1.32 -42.91 20.16
C LEU A 664 -1.26 -43.32 21.63
N LYS A 665 -0.78 -44.54 21.89
CA LYS A 665 -0.67 -45.14 23.22
C LYS A 665 0.76 -45.53 23.53
N LYS A 666 1.23 -45.15 24.72
CA LYS A 666 2.54 -45.50 25.25
C LYS A 666 2.72 -47.03 25.30
N GLY A 667 3.92 -47.50 24.95
CA GLY A 667 4.27 -48.93 24.89
C GLY A 667 3.74 -49.68 23.68
N THR A 668 3.01 -49.01 22.77
CA THR A 668 2.44 -49.63 21.57
C THR A 668 3.31 -49.37 20.34
N SER A 669 3.41 -50.34 19.43
CA SER A 669 4.12 -50.21 18.15
C SER A 669 3.21 -49.71 17.03
N TYR A 670 3.77 -48.91 16.13
CA TYR A 670 3.10 -48.29 14.99
C TYR A 670 3.94 -48.42 13.72
N LEU A 671 3.26 -48.64 12.59
CA LEU A 671 3.78 -48.42 11.25
C LEU A 671 3.65 -46.93 10.92
N ILE A 672 4.77 -46.31 10.56
CA ILE A 672 4.84 -44.90 10.18
C ILE A 672 5.48 -44.79 8.80
N MET A 673 4.77 -44.18 7.85
CA MET A 673 5.30 -43.88 6.52
C MET A 673 5.20 -42.39 6.23
N GLY A 674 6.23 -41.78 5.67
CA GLY A 674 6.21 -40.35 5.38
C GLY A 674 7.23 -39.92 4.34
N GLN A 675 7.28 -38.61 4.11
CA GLN A 675 8.13 -37.97 3.10
C GLN A 675 9.32 -37.29 3.76
N THR A 676 10.44 -37.17 3.05
CA THR A 676 11.65 -36.48 3.50
C THR A 676 11.37 -35.00 3.78
N LYS A 677 10.39 -34.41 3.08
CA LYS A 677 9.96 -33.02 3.30
C LYS A 677 9.42 -32.78 4.71
N ASP A 678 8.92 -33.83 5.36
CA ASP A 678 8.34 -33.76 6.70
C ASP A 678 9.39 -34.12 7.78
N VAL A 679 10.68 -34.20 7.38
CA VAL A 679 11.80 -34.51 8.28
C VAL A 679 12.73 -33.31 8.37
N GLN A 680 12.85 -32.75 9.57
CA GLN A 680 13.82 -31.72 9.89
C GLN A 680 15.08 -32.37 10.47
N LEU A 681 16.23 -32.16 9.81
CA LEU A 681 17.51 -32.71 10.24
C LEU A 681 18.26 -31.68 11.09
N ASP A 682 18.58 -32.01 12.34
CA ASP A 682 19.55 -31.29 13.17
C ASP A 682 20.86 -32.10 13.21
N GLY A 683 21.79 -31.76 12.30
CA GLY A 683 23.03 -32.50 12.09
C GLY A 683 22.79 -33.92 11.57
N ARG A 684 22.93 -34.93 12.44
CA ARG A 684 22.73 -36.37 12.12
C ARG A 684 21.43 -36.95 12.66
N ASN A 685 20.62 -36.18 13.39
CA ASN A 685 19.37 -36.64 14.00
C ASN A 685 18.18 -36.00 13.28
N GLY A 686 17.20 -36.81 12.88
CA GLY A 686 15.94 -36.33 12.33
C GLY A 686 14.84 -36.14 13.37
N GLN A 687 14.08 -35.07 13.21
CA GLN A 687 12.78 -34.85 13.84
C GLN A 687 11.70 -34.99 12.76
N TYR A 688 10.65 -35.77 13.04
CA TYR A 688 9.69 -36.22 12.05
C TYR A 688 8.31 -35.59 12.32
N ALA A 689 7.80 -34.77 11.42
CA ALA A 689 6.46 -34.20 11.55
C ALA A 689 5.38 -35.21 11.12
N LEU A 690 4.35 -35.35 11.96
CA LEU A 690 3.13 -36.12 11.67
C LEU A 690 2.07 -35.16 11.10
N GLY A 691 2.04 -35.04 9.75
CA GLY A 691 1.10 -34.19 9.00
C GLY A 691 0.12 -35.00 8.14
N GLU A 692 -0.70 -34.34 7.33
CA GLU A 692 -1.72 -34.98 6.46
C GLU A 692 -1.14 -36.10 5.58
N ARG A 693 0.12 -35.94 5.18
CA ARG A 693 0.84 -36.83 4.27
C ARG A 693 1.45 -38.05 4.99
N THR A 694 1.41 -38.10 6.31
CA THR A 694 1.99 -39.18 7.12
C THR A 694 0.97 -40.29 7.37
N TRP A 695 1.35 -41.52 7.03
CA TRP A 695 0.56 -42.71 7.33
C TRP A 695 0.92 -43.23 8.71
N VAL A 696 -0.07 -43.37 9.60
CA VAL A 696 0.12 -43.96 10.93
C VAL A 696 -0.89 -45.09 11.15
N GLU A 697 -0.40 -46.28 11.47
CA GLU A 697 -1.21 -47.47 11.67
C GLU A 697 -0.68 -48.30 12.84
N HIS A 698 -1.55 -48.74 13.75
CA HIS A 698 -1.12 -49.61 14.85
C HIS A 698 -0.58 -50.96 14.35
N TRP A 699 0.61 -51.35 14.80
CA TRP A 699 1.26 -52.63 14.51
C TRP A 699 1.10 -53.58 15.71
N PRO A 700 0.21 -54.58 15.65
CA PRO A 700 0.00 -55.51 16.76
C PRO A 700 1.23 -56.37 17.03
N THR A 701 1.46 -56.73 18.28
CA THR A 701 2.44 -57.75 18.66
C THR A 701 1.93 -59.15 18.31
N LYS A 702 2.83 -60.14 18.30
CA LYS A 702 2.47 -61.55 18.08
C LYS A 702 1.48 -62.06 19.15
N ALA A 703 1.62 -61.62 20.40
CA ALA A 703 0.70 -61.99 21.47
C ALA A 703 -0.69 -61.34 21.28
N GLU A 704 -0.74 -60.08 20.84
CA GLU A 704 -2.01 -59.39 20.53
C GLU A 704 -2.71 -60.00 19.31
N SER A 705 -1.96 -60.51 18.33
CA SER A 705 -2.52 -61.13 17.14
C SER A 705 -3.30 -62.43 17.45
N GLU A 706 -2.98 -63.10 18.55
CA GLU A 706 -3.69 -64.30 19.02
C GLU A 706 -5.02 -63.97 19.71
N SER A 707 -5.26 -62.70 20.09
CA SER A 707 -6.45 -62.28 20.84
C SER A 707 -7.69 -62.01 19.97
N SER A 708 -7.51 -61.74 18.67
CA SER A 708 -8.62 -61.43 17.76
C SER A 708 -8.27 -61.74 16.30
N PRO A 709 -9.20 -62.32 15.51
CA PRO A 709 -9.01 -62.55 14.07
C PRO A 709 -8.62 -61.28 13.28
N GLN A 710 -9.09 -60.11 13.73
CA GLN A 710 -8.78 -58.83 13.08
C GLN A 710 -7.32 -58.40 13.33
N LEU A 711 -6.82 -58.59 14.55
CA LEU A 711 -5.42 -58.30 14.90
C LEU A 711 -4.48 -59.33 14.27
N LYS A 712 -4.93 -60.58 14.12
CA LYS A 712 -4.24 -61.61 13.35
C LYS A 712 -4.03 -61.22 11.90
N ALA A 713 -5.11 -60.88 11.18
CA ALA A 713 -5.02 -60.42 9.79
C ALA A 713 -4.13 -59.18 9.65
N LYS A 714 -4.22 -58.24 10.61
CA LYS A 714 -3.36 -57.05 10.61
C LYS A 714 -1.88 -57.40 10.81
N TYR A 715 -1.57 -58.29 11.74
CA TYR A 715 -0.21 -58.78 11.96
C TYR A 715 0.35 -59.47 10.72
N ASP A 716 -0.42 -60.38 10.12
CA ASP A 716 -0.02 -61.14 8.93
C ASP A 716 0.23 -60.21 7.73
N GLY A 717 -0.66 -59.25 7.48
CA GLY A 717 -0.47 -58.26 6.41
C GLY A 717 0.71 -57.32 6.62
N MET A 718 1.07 -57.01 7.87
CA MET A 718 2.27 -56.22 8.19
C MET A 718 3.56 -57.03 8.00
N SER A 719 3.52 -58.32 8.33
CA SER A 719 4.61 -59.26 8.05
C SER A 719 4.80 -59.47 6.54
N SER A 720 3.71 -59.50 5.76
CA SER A 720 3.78 -59.52 4.30
C SER A 720 4.44 -58.26 3.75
N LEU A 721 4.00 -57.07 4.20
CA LEU A 721 4.62 -55.80 3.80
C LEU A 721 6.13 -55.78 4.10
N GLN A 722 6.52 -56.28 5.28
CA GLN A 722 7.93 -56.38 5.65
C GLN A 722 8.70 -57.29 4.68
N HIS A 723 8.11 -58.41 4.25
CA HIS A 723 8.73 -59.31 3.30
C HIS A 723 8.84 -58.69 1.90
N ASP A 724 7.76 -58.08 1.41
CA ASP A 724 7.70 -57.45 0.08
C ASP A 724 8.77 -56.35 -0.05
N LEU A 725 8.88 -55.47 0.95
CA LEU A 725 9.84 -54.36 0.92
C LEU A 725 11.31 -54.79 1.01
N LEU A 726 11.63 -56.04 1.36
CA LEU A 726 13.00 -56.56 1.28
C LEU A 726 13.48 -56.71 -0.17
N TYR A 727 12.56 -56.99 -1.09
CA TYR A 727 12.84 -57.10 -2.53
C TYR A 727 12.66 -55.77 -3.27
N GLY A 728 12.25 -54.74 -2.53
CA GLY A 728 12.00 -53.40 -3.03
C GLY A 728 10.57 -53.19 -3.51
N CYS A 729 10.39 -52.02 -4.10
CA CYS A 729 9.27 -51.66 -4.94
C CYS A 729 9.85 -51.55 -6.37
#